data_AF-A0AAV6RIP8-F1
#
_entry.id   AF-A0AAV6RIP8-F1
#
_cell.length_a   1.000
_cell.length_b   1.000
_cell.length_c   1.000
_cell.angle_alpha   90.00
_cell.angle_beta   90.00
_cell.angle_gamma   90.00
#
_symmetry.space_group_name_H-M   'P 1'
#
loop_
_entity.id
_entity.type
_entity.pdbx_description
1 polymer ?
#
loop_
_entity_poly.entity_id
_entity_poly.type
_entity_poly.pdbx_seq_one_letter_code
_entity_poly.pdbx_strand_id
1 'polypeptide(L)'
;MGGVALDLDAGAVKAPDGGWGWAVLAGCFVITGFSYAFPKAVSVFFKDLIRDFGVGYSDTAWISSILLAMLYGTGPVCSVLVNRFGCRPVMMVGGLFASLGMILASFSTSIIHIYLSTGVITGLGLALNFQPSLIMLNRYFSEKRPLANGLSAAGSPVALCCLSPLGQVLQYHYGWRGGFLILGGILLNCCVCGALMKPLVAPKTHQANDVEQKKEEGAEEKKKPKAKLLDFSVFKDRGFVIYTVAASIMVLGLFVPPVFFVSYAKELGNEDTKSALLLTILGFVDIFARPTCGVIAGLKWVRPRCVYLFSFAMIFNGVTDLIGSQAKDYASLVVYAIFFGISYGMVGALQFEVLMEIVGTKKFSSAIGLVLLMEAIAVLVGPPCAGRLLDATGNYMFVFLLAGTEVVISAVVLATCNFICISKKSSVLVDGLEDGTMTSDAETEASGKAAEPSDQEEKRARGEKEKEMKREKQEEKIYRDCAQRHRDRTPRAVLSTSHTVTTVMAKLQGFEFWRKTLKEARFVVAPMVDQSELAWRLLSRRHGAQLCYTPMLHAQVFVRDANYRRENLYNEVCEEDRPLITQFCANDPEVFLKAALLAQDYCDAIDLNLGCPQMIAKRGHYGVFLQDEWELLEKMVKLANEKLSVPITCKIRVFKEIDKTVSYAQMLEKAGCQLLTVHGRTKDQKGAMTGIASWEHIKAVQKSLNIPVFANGNIQHLSDVERCIQETGVQGVMSAEGNLHNPALFDGCSPPVWEMAEEYLELVKQYPPCTLSYVRAHLFKLWHHTLQIHQDLREELAKVKNLQGLADVSNKLRLRCQEEIAKGKDVEEKEGSGLPLPHWICQPYVRPVPKEPVANGNGRSSEVKKAVCQKRALEDSDGSTDTLSKNKQKKRSRNPNKNFCPEQKPKYIKCEQCWNPKGNKCVFNLCRGCCKKKAFKEVADCPSHGLRFKTKAEKRKADEENGKEVSATETEKSSSISPQPELQEQSEASLLL
;
A
#
# COMPACT_ATOMS: atom_id res chain seq x y z
N MET A 1 13.45 -10.70 3.24
CA MET A 1 13.10 -10.18 1.92
C MET A 1 12.65 -8.75 2.09
N GLY A 2 13.57 -7.83 1.78
CA GLY A 2 13.38 -6.39 1.91
C GLY A 2 12.21 -5.87 1.09
N GLY A 3 11.04 -5.76 1.71
CA GLY A 3 10.00 -4.88 1.21
C GLY A 3 10.56 -3.46 1.31
N VAL A 4 10.92 -2.82 0.21
CA VAL A 4 11.07 -1.37 0.21
C VAL A 4 9.66 -0.79 0.29
N ALA A 5 9.48 0.30 1.04
CA ALA A 5 8.21 1.01 1.12
C ALA A 5 7.83 1.49 -0.28
N LEU A 6 7.08 0.65 -1.00
CA LEU A 6 6.38 1.05 -2.19
C LEU A 6 5.11 1.72 -1.70
N ASP A 7 5.04 3.03 -1.89
CA ASP A 7 3.80 3.74 -2.03
C ASP A 7 2.90 2.92 -2.97
N LEU A 8 1.94 2.18 -2.41
CA LEU A 8 0.85 1.54 -3.14
C LEU A 8 -0.17 2.62 -3.51
N ASP A 9 0.29 3.68 -4.18
CA ASP A 9 -0.56 4.75 -4.69
C ASP A 9 -0.78 4.59 -6.20
N ALA A 10 -2.07 4.42 -6.52
CA ALA A 10 -2.71 4.79 -7.78
C ALA A 10 -2.12 4.24 -9.09
N GLY A 11 -2.45 2.98 -9.41
CA GLY A 11 -2.33 2.45 -10.78
C GLY A 11 -2.13 0.94 -10.92
N ALA A 12 -2.32 0.14 -9.87
CA ALA A 12 -1.96 -1.28 -9.92
C ALA A 12 -2.87 -2.07 -10.87
N VAL A 13 -2.29 -2.47 -12.01
CA VAL A 13 -2.76 -3.60 -12.82
C VAL A 13 -2.94 -4.80 -11.88
N LYS A 14 -4.09 -5.49 -11.96
CA LYS A 14 -4.36 -6.70 -11.16
C LYS A 14 -3.21 -7.69 -11.36
N ALA A 15 -2.65 -8.21 -10.26
CA ALA A 15 -1.62 -9.23 -10.32
C ALA A 15 -2.18 -10.45 -11.08
N PRO A 16 -1.48 -10.96 -12.11
CA PRO A 16 -1.99 -12.05 -12.92
C PRO A 16 -2.03 -13.41 -12.19
N ASP A 17 -1.27 -13.59 -11.10
CA ASP A 17 -1.23 -14.83 -10.29
C ASP A 17 -1.03 -16.12 -11.12
N GLY A 18 -0.35 -15.99 -12.27
CA GLY A 18 -0.11 -17.04 -13.26
C GLY A 18 0.45 -16.51 -14.59
N GLY A 19 0.42 -17.33 -15.64
CA GLY A 19 0.91 -16.97 -16.98
C GLY A 19 2.38 -16.54 -16.99
N TRP A 20 2.67 -15.33 -17.50
CA TRP A 20 4.03 -14.76 -17.53
C TRP A 20 4.63 -14.56 -16.13
N GLY A 21 3.81 -14.59 -15.06
CA GLY A 21 4.29 -14.60 -13.68
C GLY A 21 5.23 -15.77 -13.39
N TRP A 22 5.02 -16.93 -14.00
CA TRP A 22 5.92 -18.09 -13.85
C TRP A 22 7.27 -17.88 -14.52
N ALA A 23 7.31 -17.19 -15.67
CA ALA A 23 8.57 -16.79 -16.31
C ALA A 23 9.32 -15.76 -15.46
N VAL A 24 8.60 -14.81 -14.84
CA VAL A 24 9.17 -13.86 -13.88
C VAL A 24 9.72 -14.59 -12.65
N LEU A 25 8.99 -15.58 -12.11
CA LEU A 25 9.46 -16.41 -11.01
C LEU A 25 10.75 -17.16 -11.36
N ALA A 26 10.84 -17.78 -12.54
CA ALA A 26 12.05 -18.46 -13.00
C ALA A 26 13.25 -17.50 -13.08
N GLY A 27 13.03 -16.27 -13.60
CA GLY A 27 14.06 -15.23 -13.58
C GLY A 27 14.47 -14.81 -12.16
N CYS A 28 13.51 -14.69 -11.24
CA CYS A 28 13.79 -14.37 -9.83
C CYS A 28 14.53 -15.50 -9.11
N PHE A 29 14.22 -16.77 -9.42
CA PHE A 29 14.91 -17.94 -8.90
C PHE A 29 16.40 -17.92 -9.25
N VAL A 30 16.73 -17.72 -10.53
CA VAL A 30 18.13 -17.65 -11.00
C VAL A 30 18.87 -16.46 -10.38
N ILE A 31 18.24 -15.29 -10.34
CA ILE A 31 18.84 -14.08 -9.74
C ILE A 31 19.09 -14.28 -8.24
N THR A 32 18.11 -14.80 -7.50
CA THR A 32 18.27 -15.09 -6.06
C THR A 32 19.37 -16.13 -5.85
N GLY A 33 19.46 -17.11 -6.75
CA GLY A 33 20.56 -18.06 -6.87
C GLY A 33 21.92 -17.38 -6.90
N PHE A 34 22.18 -16.59 -7.94
CA PHE A 34 23.46 -15.90 -8.10
C PHE A 34 23.73 -14.92 -6.96
N SER A 35 22.76 -14.12 -6.53
CA SER A 35 23.00 -13.10 -5.51
C SER A 35 23.49 -13.67 -4.17
N TYR A 36 22.92 -14.80 -3.71
CA TYR A 36 23.30 -15.38 -2.41
C TYR A 36 24.34 -16.49 -2.48
N ALA A 37 24.37 -17.28 -3.56
CA ALA A 37 25.31 -18.39 -3.68
C ALA A 37 26.68 -17.97 -4.19
N PHE A 38 26.75 -16.97 -5.07
CA PHE A 38 27.98 -16.54 -5.72
C PHE A 38 29.07 -16.08 -4.73
N PRO A 39 28.79 -15.21 -3.72
CA PRO A 39 29.79 -14.85 -2.71
C PRO A 39 30.46 -16.06 -2.03
N LYS A 40 29.69 -17.14 -1.81
CA LYS A 40 30.19 -18.37 -1.18
C LYS A 40 30.96 -19.22 -2.19
N ALA A 41 30.45 -19.36 -3.42
CA ALA A 41 31.11 -20.15 -4.46
C ALA A 41 32.47 -19.57 -4.87
N VAL A 42 32.64 -18.24 -4.81
CA VAL A 42 33.94 -17.59 -5.10
C VAL A 42 35.04 -18.01 -4.10
N SER A 43 34.66 -18.45 -2.89
CA SER A 43 35.64 -18.93 -1.88
C SER A 43 36.47 -20.12 -2.34
N VAL A 44 35.98 -20.91 -3.31
CA VAL A 44 36.69 -22.06 -3.87
C VAL A 44 38.05 -21.65 -4.45
N PHE A 45 38.14 -20.42 -4.98
CA PHE A 45 39.35 -19.84 -5.58
C PHE A 45 40.30 -19.19 -4.57
N PHE A 46 39.92 -19.04 -3.29
CA PHE A 46 40.71 -18.25 -2.32
C PHE A 46 42.11 -18.80 -2.09
N LYS A 47 42.27 -20.12 -2.02
CA LYS A 47 43.59 -20.76 -1.83
C LYS A 47 44.56 -20.44 -2.98
N ASP A 48 44.07 -20.39 -4.21
CA ASP A 48 44.88 -20.00 -5.38
C ASP A 48 45.20 -18.50 -5.38
N LEU A 49 44.27 -17.65 -4.95
CA LEU A 49 44.51 -16.21 -4.82
C LEU A 49 45.57 -15.91 -3.74
N ILE A 50 45.52 -16.61 -2.60
CA ILE A 50 46.54 -16.56 -1.55
C ILE A 50 47.92 -16.90 -2.13
N ARG A 51 48.01 -18.00 -2.89
CA ARG A 51 49.26 -18.46 -3.49
C ARG A 51 49.81 -17.47 -4.53
N ASP A 52 48.96 -16.99 -5.45
CA ASP A 52 49.40 -16.15 -6.57
C ASP A 52 49.74 -14.71 -6.15
N PHE A 53 49.02 -14.16 -5.16
CA PHE A 53 49.25 -12.78 -4.70
C PHE A 53 50.11 -12.67 -3.44
N GLY A 54 50.40 -13.79 -2.75
CA GLY A 54 51.18 -13.79 -1.51
C GLY A 54 50.50 -13.07 -0.36
N VAL A 55 49.16 -13.20 -0.25
CA VAL A 55 48.32 -12.50 0.72
C VAL A 55 47.73 -13.46 1.76
N GLY A 56 47.19 -12.94 2.87
CA GLY A 56 46.60 -13.76 3.93
C GLY A 56 45.15 -14.22 3.69
N TYR A 57 44.62 -15.02 4.61
CA TYR A 57 43.21 -15.40 4.67
C TYR A 57 42.31 -14.19 4.92
N SER A 58 42.75 -13.21 5.72
CA SER A 58 42.03 -11.96 5.92
C SER A 58 41.80 -11.21 4.60
N ASP A 59 42.81 -11.17 3.74
CA ASP A 59 42.76 -10.44 2.47
C ASP A 59 41.78 -11.08 1.50
N THR A 60 41.82 -12.40 1.34
CA THR A 60 40.84 -13.08 0.47
C THR A 60 39.42 -13.01 1.03
N ALA A 61 39.24 -13.05 2.35
CA ALA A 61 37.93 -12.90 2.99
C ALA A 61 37.26 -11.53 2.77
N TRP A 62 38.06 -10.46 2.55
CA TRP A 62 37.52 -9.15 2.16
C TRP A 62 36.73 -9.21 0.85
N ILE A 63 37.08 -10.10 -0.09
CA ILE A 63 36.40 -10.21 -1.39
C ILE A 63 34.92 -10.56 -1.21
N SER A 64 34.62 -11.67 -0.53
CA SER A 64 33.24 -12.11 -0.30
C SER A 64 32.49 -11.18 0.65
N SER A 65 33.18 -10.57 1.61
CA SER A 65 32.60 -9.65 2.59
C SER A 65 32.17 -8.33 1.96
N ILE A 66 33.01 -7.73 1.11
CA ILE A 66 32.66 -6.54 0.33
C ILE A 66 31.51 -6.85 -0.62
N LEU A 67 31.56 -7.99 -1.32
CA LEU A 67 30.51 -8.39 -2.25
C LEU A 67 29.15 -8.52 -1.55
N LEU A 68 29.12 -9.20 -0.39
CA LEU A 68 27.89 -9.42 0.37
C LEU A 68 27.41 -8.13 1.10
N ALA A 69 28.33 -7.29 1.57
CA ALA A 69 28.00 -5.97 2.12
C ALA A 69 27.38 -5.05 1.05
N MET A 70 27.88 -5.09 -0.19
CA MET A 70 27.28 -4.34 -1.31
C MET A 70 25.88 -4.86 -1.66
N LEU A 71 25.66 -6.17 -1.59
CA LEU A 71 24.35 -6.80 -1.80
C LEU A 71 23.29 -6.28 -0.81
N TYR A 72 23.65 -6.16 0.48
CA TYR A 72 22.71 -5.74 1.52
C TYR A 72 22.64 -4.21 1.72
N GLY A 73 23.76 -3.51 1.62
CA GLY A 73 23.88 -2.09 1.96
C GLY A 73 23.35 -1.12 0.89
N THR A 74 23.21 -1.56 -0.36
CA THR A 74 22.81 -0.68 -1.48
C THR A 74 21.29 -0.62 -1.73
N GLY A 75 20.48 -1.21 -0.85
CA GLY A 75 19.01 -1.24 -0.95
C GLY A 75 18.35 0.13 -1.22
N PRO A 76 18.69 1.22 -0.49
CA PRO A 76 18.14 2.55 -0.75
C PRO A 76 18.51 3.11 -2.13
N VAL A 77 19.73 2.86 -2.60
CA VAL A 77 20.21 3.30 -3.93
C VAL A 77 19.41 2.57 -5.01
N CYS A 78 19.24 1.26 -4.87
CA CYS A 78 18.45 0.46 -5.79
C CYS A 78 16.98 0.95 -5.86
N SER A 79 16.37 1.26 -4.71
CA SER A 79 15.02 1.82 -4.64
C SER A 79 14.87 3.11 -5.48
N VAL A 80 15.80 4.06 -5.34
CA VAL A 80 15.77 5.31 -6.12
C VAL A 80 15.87 5.03 -7.62
N LEU A 81 16.77 4.13 -8.01
CA LEU A 81 16.99 3.78 -9.41
C LEU A 81 15.77 3.09 -10.02
N VAL A 82 15.15 2.13 -9.31
CA VAL A 82 13.93 1.45 -9.76
C VAL A 82 12.76 2.41 -9.89
N ASN A 83 12.60 3.35 -8.94
CA ASN A 83 11.54 4.34 -9.01
C ASN A 83 11.71 5.30 -10.18
N ARG A 84 12.95 5.60 -10.59
CA ARG A 84 13.25 6.52 -11.68
C ARG A 84 13.27 5.85 -13.06
N PHE A 85 13.79 4.63 -13.17
CA PHE A 85 14.08 3.97 -14.44
C PHE A 85 13.27 2.66 -14.65
N GLY A 86 12.54 2.19 -13.64
CA GLY A 86 11.81 0.91 -13.66
C GLY A 86 12.69 -0.30 -13.34
N CYS A 87 12.08 -1.44 -13.02
CA CYS A 87 12.82 -2.66 -12.62
C CYS A 87 13.66 -3.25 -13.76
N ARG A 88 13.12 -3.35 -14.98
CA ARG A 88 13.79 -4.03 -16.10
C ARG A 88 15.12 -3.39 -16.50
N PRO A 89 15.22 -2.07 -16.78
CA PRO A 89 16.51 -1.47 -17.14
C PRO A 89 17.53 -1.55 -16.00
N VAL A 90 17.09 -1.40 -14.75
CA VAL A 90 17.97 -1.47 -13.57
C VAL A 90 18.58 -2.86 -13.43
N MET A 91 17.77 -3.91 -13.58
CA MET A 91 18.26 -5.29 -13.51
C MET A 91 19.19 -5.63 -14.68
N MET A 92 18.89 -5.18 -15.90
CA MET A 92 19.79 -5.38 -17.04
C MET A 92 21.16 -4.69 -16.84
N VAL A 93 21.17 -3.44 -16.35
CA VAL A 93 22.42 -2.75 -16.00
C VAL A 93 23.14 -3.46 -14.85
N GLY A 94 22.39 -3.94 -13.85
CA GLY A 94 22.94 -4.75 -12.77
C GLY A 94 23.64 -6.01 -13.28
N GLY A 95 23.05 -6.72 -14.25
CA GLY A 95 23.66 -7.92 -14.84
C GLY A 95 24.94 -7.61 -15.61
N LEU A 96 24.96 -6.48 -16.34
CA LEU A 96 26.17 -5.99 -17.00
C LEU A 96 27.27 -5.64 -15.99
N PHE A 97 26.93 -5.00 -14.87
CA PHE A 97 27.90 -4.72 -13.80
C PHE A 97 28.41 -6.00 -13.14
N ALA A 98 27.53 -6.96 -12.85
CA ALA A 98 27.90 -8.26 -12.29
C ALA A 98 28.90 -9.00 -13.20
N SER A 99 28.62 -9.04 -14.51
CA SER A 99 29.52 -9.64 -15.50
C SER A 99 30.83 -8.85 -15.65
N LEU A 100 30.75 -7.53 -15.80
CA LEU A 100 31.91 -6.66 -15.99
C LEU A 100 32.89 -6.75 -14.82
N GLY A 101 32.39 -6.78 -13.57
CA GLY A 101 33.23 -6.92 -12.39
C GLY A 101 34.04 -8.22 -12.42
N MET A 102 33.43 -9.35 -12.77
CA MET A 102 34.15 -10.63 -12.88
C MET A 102 35.12 -10.68 -14.06
N ILE A 103 34.75 -10.10 -15.21
CA ILE A 103 35.64 -10.02 -16.38
C ILE A 103 36.87 -9.16 -16.04
N LEU A 104 36.68 -7.99 -15.42
CA LEU A 104 37.79 -7.14 -14.98
C LEU A 104 38.67 -7.84 -13.95
N ALA A 105 38.08 -8.64 -13.06
CA ALA A 105 38.83 -9.42 -12.09
C ALA A 105 39.77 -10.44 -12.75
N SER A 106 39.42 -11.00 -13.90
CA SER A 106 40.28 -11.96 -14.61
C SER A 106 41.62 -11.37 -15.09
N PHE A 107 41.67 -10.05 -15.28
CA PHE A 107 42.88 -9.31 -15.69
C PHE A 107 43.58 -8.64 -14.50
N SER A 108 43.19 -8.97 -13.27
CA SER A 108 43.74 -8.31 -12.10
C SER A 108 45.19 -8.72 -11.81
N THR A 109 45.99 -7.73 -11.45
CA THR A 109 47.40 -7.83 -11.09
C THR A 109 47.65 -7.55 -9.60
N SER A 110 46.61 -7.17 -8.86
CA SER A 110 46.67 -6.90 -7.42
C SER A 110 45.36 -7.29 -6.76
N ILE A 111 45.43 -7.72 -5.49
CA ILE A 111 44.25 -8.07 -4.68
C ILE A 111 43.26 -6.89 -4.55
N ILE A 112 43.75 -5.65 -4.55
CA ILE A 112 42.92 -4.44 -4.51
C ILE A 112 42.05 -4.33 -5.76
N HIS A 113 42.58 -4.70 -6.93
CA HIS A 113 41.78 -4.74 -8.16
C HIS A 113 40.63 -5.74 -8.03
N ILE A 114 40.84 -6.87 -7.34
CA ILE A 114 39.79 -7.86 -7.07
C ILE A 114 38.75 -7.31 -6.07
N TYR A 115 39.17 -6.57 -5.04
CA TYR A 115 38.21 -5.89 -4.13
C TYR A 115 37.29 -4.93 -4.88
N LEU A 116 37.85 -4.12 -5.79
CA LEU A 116 37.06 -3.15 -6.56
C LEU A 116 36.18 -3.85 -7.62
N SER A 117 36.70 -4.87 -8.29
CA SER A 117 35.99 -5.53 -9.40
C SER A 117 35.02 -6.62 -8.92
N THR A 118 35.50 -7.67 -8.27
CA THR A 118 34.66 -8.74 -7.71
C THR A 118 33.89 -8.25 -6.48
N GLY A 119 34.52 -7.51 -5.56
CA GLY A 119 33.80 -7.02 -4.37
C GLY A 119 32.76 -5.95 -4.74
N VAL A 120 33.21 -4.77 -5.16
CA VAL A 120 32.33 -3.59 -5.32
C VAL A 120 31.46 -3.66 -6.58
N ILE A 121 32.06 -3.82 -7.76
CA ILE A 121 31.33 -3.76 -9.03
C ILE A 121 30.38 -4.96 -9.17
N THR A 122 30.87 -6.17 -8.90
CA THR A 122 30.01 -7.37 -8.98
C THR A 122 28.95 -7.36 -7.89
N GLY A 123 29.31 -7.00 -6.65
CA GLY A 123 28.34 -6.86 -5.55
C GLY A 123 27.24 -5.85 -5.84
N LEU A 124 27.57 -4.66 -6.37
CA LEU A 124 26.58 -3.67 -6.80
C LEU A 124 25.70 -4.22 -7.93
N GLY A 125 26.29 -4.91 -8.90
CA GLY A 125 25.55 -5.55 -9.99
C GLY A 125 24.54 -6.60 -9.51
N LEU A 126 24.94 -7.45 -8.57
CA LEU A 126 24.07 -8.44 -7.93
C LEU A 126 22.98 -7.77 -7.08
N ALA A 127 23.26 -6.66 -6.41
CA ALA A 127 22.27 -5.90 -5.65
C ALA A 127 21.18 -5.28 -6.54
N LEU A 128 21.60 -4.69 -7.67
CA LEU A 128 20.69 -4.12 -8.67
C LEU A 128 19.85 -5.18 -9.40
N ASN A 129 20.23 -6.46 -9.33
CA ASN A 129 19.39 -7.57 -9.78
C ASN A 129 18.46 -8.09 -8.69
N PHE A 130 19.00 -8.35 -7.50
CA PHE A 130 18.28 -9.01 -6.41
C PHE A 130 17.08 -8.20 -5.95
N GLN A 131 17.30 -6.94 -5.60
CA GLN A 131 16.28 -6.13 -4.95
C GLN A 131 15.06 -5.86 -5.87
N PRO A 132 15.22 -5.53 -7.17
CA PRO A 132 14.07 -5.34 -8.05
C PRO A 132 13.39 -6.66 -8.46
N SER A 133 14.10 -7.81 -8.41
CA SER A 133 13.49 -9.12 -8.66
C SER A 133 12.40 -9.43 -7.62
N LEU A 134 12.66 -9.15 -6.33
CA LEU A 134 11.67 -9.26 -5.25
C LEU A 134 10.48 -8.32 -5.46
N ILE A 135 10.72 -7.10 -5.95
CA ILE A 135 9.65 -6.14 -6.27
C ILE A 135 8.75 -6.68 -7.38
N MET A 136 9.34 -7.20 -8.46
CA MET A 136 8.60 -7.74 -9.59
C MET A 136 7.81 -8.98 -9.23
N LEU A 137 8.39 -9.87 -8.43
CA LEU A 137 7.73 -11.09 -7.97
C LEU A 137 6.45 -10.77 -7.16
N ASN A 138 6.55 -9.84 -6.21
CA ASN A 138 5.41 -9.41 -5.39
C ASN A 138 4.36 -8.59 -6.15
N ARG A 139 4.71 -8.05 -7.34
CA ARG A 139 3.75 -7.41 -8.26
C ARG A 139 3.00 -8.41 -9.14
N TYR A 140 3.65 -9.51 -9.51
CA TYR A 140 3.06 -10.54 -10.37
C TYR A 140 2.18 -11.54 -9.63
N PHE A 141 2.48 -11.80 -8.36
CA PHE A 141 1.70 -12.66 -7.49
C PHE A 141 1.06 -11.84 -6.37
N SER A 142 -0.22 -12.08 -6.07
CA SER A 142 -0.95 -11.54 -4.93
C SER A 142 -1.43 -12.65 -4.00
N GLU A 143 -2.21 -13.60 -4.53
CA GLU A 143 -2.72 -14.74 -3.77
C GLU A 143 -1.62 -15.78 -3.51
N LYS A 144 -0.76 -16.03 -4.50
CA LYS A 144 0.32 -17.04 -4.41
C LYS A 144 1.66 -16.46 -3.95
N ARG A 145 1.66 -15.30 -3.28
CA ARG A 145 2.89 -14.60 -2.83
C ARG A 145 3.81 -15.45 -1.95
N PRO A 146 3.32 -16.16 -0.91
CA PRO A 146 4.20 -16.96 -0.05
C PRO A 146 4.89 -18.09 -0.83
N LEU A 147 4.15 -18.76 -1.72
CA LEU A 147 4.68 -19.80 -2.59
C LEU A 147 5.74 -19.25 -3.56
N ALA A 148 5.44 -18.13 -4.23
CA ALA A 148 6.37 -17.51 -5.17
C ALA A 148 7.67 -17.06 -4.48
N ASN A 149 7.58 -16.40 -3.33
CA ASN A 149 8.74 -15.98 -2.54
C ASN A 149 9.54 -17.22 -2.05
N GLY A 150 8.86 -18.26 -1.55
CA GLY A 150 9.50 -19.50 -1.12
C GLY A 150 10.28 -20.21 -2.24
N LEU A 151 9.65 -20.36 -3.41
CA LEU A 151 10.30 -20.95 -4.59
C LEU A 151 11.49 -20.11 -5.06
N SER A 152 11.35 -18.78 -5.14
CA SER A 152 12.45 -17.89 -5.52
C SER A 152 13.62 -18.00 -4.53
N ALA A 153 13.34 -18.09 -3.22
CA ALA A 153 14.36 -18.24 -2.19
C ALA A 153 15.13 -19.56 -2.28
N ALA A 154 14.47 -20.65 -2.69
CA ALA A 154 15.10 -21.95 -2.92
C ALA A 154 16.13 -21.93 -4.07
N GLY A 155 16.15 -20.89 -4.91
CA GLY A 155 17.17 -20.70 -5.93
C GLY A 155 18.59 -20.56 -5.36
N SER A 156 18.74 -19.98 -4.17
CA SER A 156 20.05 -19.82 -3.51
C SER A 156 20.76 -21.15 -3.25
N PRO A 157 20.17 -22.11 -2.52
CA PRO A 157 20.85 -23.38 -2.26
C PRO A 157 21.07 -24.22 -3.52
N VAL A 158 20.15 -24.17 -4.50
CA VAL A 158 20.33 -24.85 -5.80
C VAL A 158 21.53 -24.28 -6.56
N ALA A 159 21.66 -22.96 -6.63
CA ALA A 159 22.80 -22.33 -7.28
C ALA A 159 24.12 -22.66 -6.57
N LEU A 160 24.13 -22.77 -5.24
CA LEU A 160 25.32 -23.15 -4.49
C LEU A 160 25.79 -24.57 -4.82
N CYS A 161 24.85 -25.52 -4.93
CA CYS A 161 25.12 -26.91 -5.32
C CYS A 161 25.77 -27.03 -6.70
N CYS A 162 25.38 -26.16 -7.63
CA CYS A 162 25.91 -26.20 -8.99
C CYS A 162 27.21 -25.39 -9.13
N LEU A 163 27.25 -24.20 -8.52
CA LEU A 163 28.36 -23.24 -8.72
C LEU A 163 29.63 -23.65 -7.98
N SER A 164 29.54 -24.34 -6.84
CA SER A 164 30.74 -24.74 -6.10
C SER A 164 31.55 -25.82 -6.86
N PRO A 165 30.96 -26.94 -7.32
CA PRO A 165 31.66 -27.91 -8.16
C PRO A 165 32.10 -27.32 -9.49
N LEU A 166 31.25 -26.52 -10.13
CA LEU A 166 31.60 -25.84 -11.38
C LEU A 166 32.82 -24.92 -11.17
N GLY A 167 32.85 -24.16 -10.08
CA GLY A 167 33.99 -23.32 -9.73
C GLY A 167 35.28 -24.11 -9.60
N GLN A 168 35.23 -25.28 -8.96
CA GLN A 168 36.38 -26.17 -8.82
C GLN A 168 36.85 -26.75 -10.17
N VAL A 169 35.92 -27.13 -11.06
CA VAL A 169 36.25 -27.60 -12.42
C VAL A 169 36.89 -26.49 -13.24
N LEU A 170 36.33 -25.27 -13.17
CA LEU A 170 36.87 -24.10 -13.86
C LEU A 170 38.26 -23.72 -13.35
N GLN A 171 38.47 -23.79 -12.03
CA GLN A 171 39.76 -23.58 -11.40
C GLN A 171 40.79 -24.60 -11.89
N TYR A 172 40.43 -25.88 -11.95
CA TYR A 172 41.33 -26.96 -12.37
C TYR A 172 41.80 -26.81 -13.83
N HIS A 173 40.88 -26.53 -14.76
CA HIS A 173 41.21 -26.49 -16.19
C HIS A 173 41.73 -25.13 -16.68
N TYR A 174 41.24 -24.03 -16.12
CA TYR A 174 41.49 -22.68 -16.65
C TYR A 174 42.14 -21.73 -15.63
N GLY A 175 42.42 -22.21 -14.41
CA GLY A 175 42.87 -21.39 -13.30
C GLY A 175 41.80 -20.38 -12.83
N TRP A 176 42.14 -19.57 -11.85
CA TRP A 176 41.22 -18.57 -11.32
C TRP A 176 40.91 -17.44 -12.33
N ARG A 177 41.88 -17.08 -13.20
CA ARG A 177 41.68 -16.04 -14.23
C ARG A 177 40.65 -16.47 -15.27
N GLY A 178 40.83 -17.65 -15.87
CA GLY A 178 39.86 -18.19 -16.82
C GLY A 178 38.52 -18.52 -16.16
N GLY A 179 38.55 -19.02 -14.91
CA GLY A 179 37.35 -19.23 -14.11
C GLY A 179 36.53 -17.96 -13.90
N PHE A 180 37.16 -16.84 -13.51
CA PHE A 180 36.48 -15.55 -13.33
C PHE A 180 35.91 -15.00 -14.64
N LEU A 181 36.62 -15.17 -15.76
CA LEU A 181 36.12 -14.78 -17.09
C LEU A 181 34.83 -15.54 -17.45
N ILE A 182 34.84 -16.87 -17.28
CA ILE A 182 33.69 -17.73 -17.60
C ILE A 182 32.52 -17.45 -16.64
N LEU A 183 32.79 -17.30 -15.33
CA LEU A 183 31.79 -16.91 -14.34
C LEU A 183 31.18 -15.53 -14.65
N GLY A 184 31.97 -14.60 -15.20
CA GLY A 184 31.48 -13.32 -15.71
C GLY A 184 30.52 -13.47 -16.90
N GLY A 185 30.79 -14.43 -17.80
CA GLY A 185 29.86 -14.81 -18.87
C GLY A 185 28.58 -15.45 -18.34
N ILE A 186 28.68 -16.31 -17.31
CA ILE A 186 27.51 -16.91 -16.66
C ILE A 186 26.64 -15.84 -15.99
N LEU A 187 27.25 -14.90 -15.26
CA LEU A 187 26.55 -13.77 -14.63
C LEU A 187 25.88 -12.83 -15.62
N LEU A 188 26.33 -12.78 -16.89
CA LEU A 188 25.66 -12.01 -17.93
C LEU A 188 24.23 -12.51 -18.18
N ASN A 189 23.91 -13.78 -17.86
CA ASN A 189 22.54 -14.31 -17.91
C ASN A 189 21.59 -13.61 -16.93
N CYS A 190 22.09 -12.88 -15.92
CA CYS A 190 21.27 -11.98 -15.12
C CYS A 190 20.59 -10.90 -15.98
N CYS A 191 21.22 -10.46 -17.08
CA CYS A 191 20.58 -9.55 -18.05
C CYS A 191 19.38 -10.20 -18.74
N VAL A 192 19.49 -11.48 -19.10
CA VAL A 192 18.40 -12.26 -19.70
C VAL A 192 17.25 -12.40 -18.69
N CYS A 193 17.58 -12.73 -17.45
CA CYS A 193 16.59 -12.78 -16.36
C CYS A 193 15.93 -11.41 -16.13
N GLY A 194 16.70 -10.32 -16.17
CA GLY A 194 16.18 -8.96 -16.12
C GLY A 194 15.28 -8.60 -17.31
N ALA A 195 15.54 -9.14 -18.50
CA ALA A 195 14.72 -8.91 -19.69
C ALA A 195 13.33 -9.57 -19.57
N LEU A 196 13.20 -10.66 -18.80
CA LEU A 196 11.91 -11.32 -18.51
C LEU A 196 10.96 -10.44 -17.67
N MET A 197 11.50 -9.42 -16.98
CA MET A 197 10.78 -8.55 -16.05
C MET A 197 9.88 -7.55 -16.79
N LYS A 198 8.81 -8.05 -17.42
CA LYS A 198 7.87 -7.25 -18.18
C LYS A 198 7.07 -6.35 -17.21
N PRO A 199 7.10 -5.02 -17.35
CA PRO A 199 6.27 -4.15 -16.52
C PRO A 199 4.79 -4.40 -16.83
N LEU A 200 3.96 -4.51 -15.79
CA LEU A 200 2.51 -4.61 -15.94
C LEU A 200 1.99 -3.24 -16.34
N VAL A 201 1.52 -3.10 -17.58
CA VAL A 201 0.90 -1.89 -18.12
C VAL A 201 -0.59 -2.12 -18.24
N ALA A 202 -1.42 -1.16 -17.82
CA ALA A 202 -2.86 -1.25 -18.00
C ALA A 202 -3.20 -1.33 -19.51
N PRO A 203 -4.20 -2.14 -19.93
CA PRO A 203 -4.64 -2.17 -21.31
C PRO A 203 -5.05 -0.77 -21.77
N LYS A 204 -4.45 -0.28 -22.86
CA LYS A 204 -4.92 0.95 -23.52
C LYS A 204 -6.20 0.63 -24.28
N THR A 205 -7.35 0.94 -23.69
CA THR A 205 -8.62 0.96 -24.43
C THR A 205 -8.56 2.05 -25.49
N HIS A 206 -9.01 1.74 -26.71
CA HIS A 206 -8.84 2.51 -27.94
C HIS A 206 -9.52 3.89 -28.01
N GLN A 207 -9.95 4.48 -26.89
CA GLN A 207 -10.52 5.83 -26.82
C GLN A 207 -9.60 6.85 -26.08
N ALA A 208 -8.37 6.44 -25.74
CA ALA A 208 -7.44 7.27 -24.96
C ALA A 208 -6.55 8.23 -25.77
N ASN A 209 -6.72 8.33 -27.09
CA ASN A 209 -5.83 9.14 -27.94
C ASN A 209 -6.19 10.64 -28.01
N ASP A 210 -7.38 11.05 -27.58
CA ASP A 210 -7.74 12.48 -27.51
C ASP A 210 -7.46 13.12 -26.14
N VAL A 211 -7.09 12.30 -25.14
CA VAL A 211 -6.88 12.75 -23.75
C VAL A 211 -5.39 12.97 -23.42
N GLU A 212 -4.46 12.33 -24.15
CA GLU A 212 -3.02 12.52 -23.92
C GLU A 212 -2.48 13.83 -24.50
N GLN A 213 -3.17 14.48 -25.45
CA GLN A 213 -2.70 15.73 -26.06
C GLN A 213 -3.10 17.03 -25.34
N LYS A 214 -4.04 16.98 -24.38
CA LYS A 214 -4.44 18.14 -23.56
C LYS A 214 -3.80 18.18 -22.16
N LYS A 215 -2.93 17.21 -21.82
CA LYS A 215 -2.29 17.11 -20.50
C LYS A 215 -0.97 17.88 -20.36
N GLU A 216 -0.39 18.40 -21.45
CA GLU A 216 0.93 19.05 -21.40
C GLU A 216 0.92 20.59 -21.31
N GLU A 217 -0.24 21.25 -21.34
CA GLU A 217 -0.32 22.70 -21.20
C GLU A 217 -1.26 23.09 -20.05
N GLY A 218 -0.74 23.16 -18.81
CA GLY A 218 -1.44 23.85 -17.72
C GLY A 218 -1.35 23.27 -16.31
N ALA A 219 -0.41 22.37 -15.99
CA ALA A 219 -0.23 21.90 -14.61
C ALA A 219 0.96 22.59 -13.93
N GLU A 220 0.70 23.58 -13.08
CA GLU A 220 1.66 23.99 -12.05
C GLU A 220 1.87 22.85 -11.06
N GLU A 221 3.11 22.40 -10.94
CA GLU A 221 3.55 21.33 -10.04
C GLU A 221 3.30 21.72 -8.56
N LYS A 222 2.23 21.18 -7.97
CA LYS A 222 2.14 21.03 -6.51
C LYS A 222 3.19 20.01 -6.07
N LYS A 223 4.23 20.48 -5.38
CA LYS A 223 5.28 19.64 -4.78
C LYS A 223 4.65 18.60 -3.84
N LYS A 224 4.74 17.33 -4.23
CA LYS A 224 4.60 16.19 -3.31
C LYS A 224 5.59 16.38 -2.14
N PRO A 225 5.23 16.03 -0.90
CA PRO A 225 6.21 15.94 0.18
C PRO A 225 7.28 14.92 -0.24
N LYS A 226 8.56 15.26 -0.01
CA LYS A 226 9.67 14.36 -0.34
C LYS A 226 9.53 13.09 0.49
N ALA A 227 9.33 11.95 -0.17
CA ALA A 227 9.46 10.65 0.48
C ALA A 227 10.85 10.55 1.13
N LYS A 228 10.89 10.32 2.45
CA LYS A 228 12.15 10.06 3.15
C LYS A 228 12.62 8.67 2.74
N LEU A 229 13.88 8.56 2.31
CA LEU A 229 14.48 7.29 1.85
C LEU A 229 14.60 6.22 2.95
N LEU A 230 14.71 6.65 4.20
CA LEU A 230 14.76 5.81 5.39
C LEU A 230 13.90 6.46 6.48
N ASP A 231 12.96 5.71 7.06
CA ASP A 231 12.21 6.17 8.23
C ASP A 231 12.84 5.61 9.50
N PHE A 232 13.64 6.44 10.17
CA PHE A 232 14.27 6.14 11.45
C PHE A 232 13.28 6.07 12.63
N SER A 233 11.99 6.33 12.41
CA SER A 233 10.97 6.22 13.47
C SER A 233 10.85 4.81 14.06
N VAL A 234 11.30 3.78 13.33
CA VAL A 234 11.26 2.38 13.75
C VAL A 234 12.19 2.09 14.92
N PHE A 235 13.30 2.84 15.10
CA PHE A 235 14.20 2.69 16.25
C PHE A 235 13.58 3.06 17.60
N LYS A 236 12.37 3.63 17.63
CA LYS A 236 11.61 3.86 18.87
C LYS A 236 10.94 2.59 19.39
N ASP A 237 10.79 1.56 18.55
CA ASP A 237 10.23 0.27 18.93
C ASP A 237 11.30 -0.59 19.61
N ARG A 238 11.05 -0.97 20.87
CA ARG A 238 12.00 -1.76 21.66
C ARG A 238 12.25 -3.14 21.05
N GLY A 239 11.21 -3.78 20.50
CA GLY A 239 11.34 -5.10 19.85
C GLY A 239 12.19 -5.02 18.60
N PHE A 240 12.03 -3.97 17.80
CA PHE A 240 12.86 -3.74 16.61
C PHE A 240 14.33 -3.52 16.96
N VAL A 241 14.64 -2.73 17.99
CA VAL A 241 16.03 -2.48 18.41
C VAL A 241 16.70 -3.77 18.88
N ILE A 242 16.02 -4.55 19.73
CA ILE A 242 16.51 -5.85 20.22
C ILE A 242 16.80 -6.79 19.03
N TYR A 243 15.84 -6.93 18.12
CA TYR A 243 16.00 -7.76 16.93
C TYR A 243 17.16 -7.30 16.06
N THR A 244 17.30 -5.99 15.84
CA THR A 244 18.37 -5.44 14.99
C THR A 244 19.76 -5.71 15.59
N VAL A 245 19.91 -5.55 16.91
CA VAL A 245 21.16 -5.88 17.61
C VAL A 245 21.46 -7.37 17.52
N ALA A 246 20.49 -8.24 17.83
CA ALA A 246 20.66 -9.69 17.72
C ALA A 246 21.00 -10.11 16.29
N ALA A 247 20.27 -9.63 15.29
CA ALA A 247 20.54 -9.93 13.88
C ALA A 247 21.94 -9.48 13.46
N SER A 248 22.41 -8.32 13.93
CA SER A 248 23.77 -7.83 13.63
C SER A 248 24.84 -8.73 14.23
N ILE A 249 24.67 -9.18 15.48
CA ILE A 249 25.60 -10.12 16.14
C ILE A 249 25.58 -11.48 15.45
N MET A 250 24.40 -12.00 15.09
CA MET A 250 24.26 -13.26 14.36
C MET A 250 25.04 -13.22 13.04
N VAL A 251 24.92 -12.12 12.31
CA VAL A 251 25.52 -11.96 10.99
C VAL A 251 27.05 -11.87 11.02
N LEU A 252 27.65 -11.42 12.14
CA LEU A 252 29.11 -11.45 12.33
C LEU A 252 29.65 -12.88 12.22
N GLY A 253 28.98 -13.85 12.84
CA GLY A 253 29.41 -15.25 12.87
C GLY A 253 28.84 -16.11 11.73
N LEU A 254 27.56 -15.93 11.36
CA LEU A 254 26.81 -16.83 10.47
C LEU A 254 27.44 -17.00 9.07
N PHE A 255 28.10 -15.98 8.54
CA PHE A 255 28.72 -16.02 7.21
C PHE A 255 30.18 -16.48 7.21
N VAL A 256 30.81 -16.60 8.37
CA VAL A 256 32.22 -16.97 8.49
C VAL A 256 32.46 -18.42 8.07
N PRO A 257 31.76 -19.44 8.63
CA PRO A 257 32.02 -20.82 8.28
C PRO A 257 31.86 -21.11 6.77
N PRO A 258 30.77 -20.71 6.07
CA PRO A 258 30.62 -20.98 4.64
C PRO A 258 31.72 -20.39 3.76
N VAL A 259 32.39 -19.31 4.19
CA VAL A 259 33.50 -18.67 3.45
C VAL A 259 34.80 -19.46 3.62
N PHE A 260 35.06 -19.98 4.82
CA PHE A 260 36.30 -20.70 5.12
C PHE A 260 36.19 -22.22 4.98
N PHE A 261 34.99 -22.77 4.80
CA PHE A 261 34.75 -24.21 4.88
C PHE A 261 35.55 -25.02 3.85
N VAL A 262 35.61 -24.53 2.60
CA VAL A 262 36.39 -25.19 1.53
C VAL A 262 37.89 -25.11 1.83
N SER A 263 38.37 -23.94 2.26
CA SER A 263 39.78 -23.75 2.62
C SER A 263 40.20 -24.66 3.78
N TYR A 264 39.34 -24.80 4.80
CA TYR A 264 39.57 -25.70 5.93
C TYR A 264 39.70 -27.17 5.49
N ALA A 265 38.79 -27.64 4.64
CA ALA A 265 38.87 -29.00 4.10
C ALA A 265 40.14 -29.23 3.27
N LYS A 266 40.54 -28.24 2.45
CA LYS A 266 41.78 -28.27 1.67
C LYS A 266 43.04 -28.19 2.54
N GLU A 267 42.98 -27.64 3.75
CA GLU A 267 44.11 -27.55 4.67
C GLU A 267 44.30 -28.84 5.47
N LEU A 268 43.22 -29.56 5.75
CA LEU A 268 43.26 -30.93 6.29
C LEU A 268 43.79 -31.97 5.28
N GLY A 269 44.20 -31.55 4.08
CA GLY A 269 44.77 -32.41 3.04
C GLY A 269 43.74 -33.18 2.20
N ASN A 270 42.46 -32.80 2.26
CA ASN A 270 41.44 -33.41 1.40
C ASN A 270 41.58 -32.96 -0.05
N GLU A 271 41.18 -33.83 -0.97
CA GLU A 271 41.13 -33.53 -2.39
C GLU A 271 40.26 -32.29 -2.66
N ASP A 272 40.70 -31.43 -3.58
CA ASP A 272 40.02 -30.17 -3.89
C ASP A 272 38.57 -30.39 -4.36
N THR A 273 38.33 -31.43 -5.15
CA THR A 273 36.99 -31.85 -5.61
C THR A 273 36.09 -32.24 -4.44
N LYS A 274 36.62 -33.02 -3.48
CA LYS A 274 35.91 -33.42 -2.26
C LYS A 274 35.63 -32.23 -1.36
N SER A 275 36.54 -31.26 -1.31
CA SER A 275 36.40 -30.03 -0.52
C SER A 275 35.28 -29.13 -1.06
N ALA A 276 35.17 -28.98 -2.40
CA ALA A 276 34.06 -28.24 -3.02
C ALA A 276 32.70 -28.95 -2.85
N LEU A 277 32.70 -30.29 -2.81
CA LEU A 277 31.49 -31.09 -2.57
C LEU A 277 30.83 -30.79 -1.21
N LEU A 278 31.60 -30.34 -0.20
CA LEU A 278 31.03 -30.00 1.11
C LEU A 278 30.04 -28.83 1.05
N LEU A 279 30.32 -27.78 0.25
CA LEU A 279 29.36 -26.69 0.01
C LEU A 279 28.14 -27.17 -0.80
N THR A 280 28.32 -28.22 -1.61
CA THR A 280 27.22 -28.85 -2.35
C THR A 280 26.30 -29.62 -1.42
N ILE A 281 26.85 -30.40 -0.48
CA ILE A 281 26.08 -31.11 0.54
C ILE A 281 25.29 -30.12 1.40
N LEU A 282 25.95 -29.05 1.87
CA LEU A 282 25.31 -27.98 2.63
C LEU A 282 24.15 -27.36 1.85
N GLY A 283 24.39 -26.99 0.59
CA GLY A 283 23.36 -26.45 -0.30
C GLY A 283 22.20 -27.43 -0.47
N PHE A 284 22.48 -28.71 -0.72
CA PHE A 284 21.46 -29.72 -0.98
C PHE A 284 20.53 -29.90 0.21
N VAL A 285 21.08 -29.90 1.42
CA VAL A 285 20.28 -30.00 2.64
C VAL A 285 19.44 -28.74 2.88
N ASP A 286 19.97 -27.54 2.61
CA ASP A 286 19.21 -26.27 2.71
C ASP A 286 18.00 -26.24 1.74
N ILE A 287 18.09 -26.86 0.54
CA ILE A 287 16.96 -26.98 -0.40
C ILE A 287 15.70 -27.53 0.29
N PHE A 288 15.86 -28.53 1.16
CA PHE A 288 14.75 -29.17 1.87
C PHE A 288 14.47 -28.53 3.23
N ALA A 289 15.50 -28.11 3.96
CA ALA A 289 15.35 -27.55 5.29
C ALA A 289 14.54 -26.25 5.30
N ARG A 290 14.78 -25.36 4.33
CA ARG A 290 14.16 -24.02 4.29
C ARG A 290 12.65 -24.05 4.03
N PRO A 291 12.12 -24.76 2.99
CA PRO A 291 10.68 -24.92 2.82
C PRO A 291 10.01 -25.64 3.99
N THR A 292 10.65 -26.70 4.52
CA THR A 292 10.12 -27.47 5.65
C THR A 292 9.96 -26.59 6.89
N CYS A 293 10.99 -25.80 7.22
CA CYS A 293 10.93 -24.85 8.33
C CYS A 293 9.87 -23.76 8.12
N GLY A 294 9.70 -23.27 6.88
CA GLY A 294 8.65 -22.30 6.54
C GLY A 294 7.24 -22.86 6.75
N VAL A 295 7.01 -24.13 6.40
CA VAL A 295 5.73 -24.82 6.66
C VAL A 295 5.49 -24.98 8.17
N ILE A 296 6.51 -25.41 8.93
CA ILE A 296 6.43 -25.56 10.39
C ILE A 296 6.10 -24.22 11.06
N ALA A 297 6.76 -23.13 10.65
CA ALA A 297 6.51 -21.78 11.15
C ALA A 297 5.08 -21.28 10.84
N GLY A 298 4.49 -21.75 9.74
CA GLY A 298 3.12 -21.43 9.33
C GLY A 298 2.02 -22.13 10.13
N LEU A 299 2.35 -23.16 10.92
CA LEU A 299 1.37 -23.90 11.73
C LEU A 299 0.77 -23.01 12.82
N LYS A 300 -0.54 -23.12 13.06
CA LYS A 300 -1.31 -22.24 13.97
C LYS A 300 -0.74 -22.15 15.39
N TRP A 301 -0.21 -23.25 15.92
CA TRP A 301 0.39 -23.35 17.27
C TRP A 301 1.83 -22.81 17.39
N VAL A 302 2.56 -22.72 16.27
CA VAL A 302 3.98 -22.34 16.19
C VAL A 302 4.09 -20.87 15.82
N ARG A 303 3.19 -20.37 14.96
CA ARG A 303 3.16 -18.98 14.50
C ARG A 303 3.29 -17.94 15.64
N PRO A 304 2.53 -18.03 16.75
CA PRO A 304 2.66 -17.07 17.87
C PRO A 304 3.98 -17.18 18.62
N ARG A 305 4.69 -18.31 18.46
CA ARG A 305 5.95 -18.65 19.13
C ARG A 305 7.14 -18.66 18.14
N CYS A 306 6.98 -18.11 16.94
CA CYS A 306 8.00 -18.11 15.89
C CYS A 306 9.33 -17.49 16.33
N VAL A 307 9.32 -16.52 17.25
CA VAL A 307 10.55 -15.93 17.81
C VAL A 307 11.38 -16.97 18.55
N TYR A 308 10.74 -17.87 19.32
CA TYR A 308 11.44 -18.95 20.03
C TYR A 308 11.96 -20.03 19.09
N LEU A 309 11.20 -20.35 18.04
CA LEU A 309 11.67 -21.25 16.98
C LEU A 309 12.92 -20.68 16.27
N PHE A 310 12.97 -19.37 16.06
CA PHE A 310 14.15 -18.70 15.50
C PHE A 310 15.33 -18.68 16.48
N SER A 311 15.10 -18.43 17.77
CA SER A 311 16.13 -18.60 18.80
C SER A 311 16.69 -20.03 18.84
N PHE A 312 15.83 -21.05 18.75
CA PHE A 312 16.25 -22.44 18.65
C PHE A 312 17.10 -22.69 17.40
N ALA A 313 16.67 -22.19 16.22
CA ALA A 313 17.43 -22.33 14.98
C ALA A 313 18.84 -21.72 15.08
N MET A 314 18.98 -20.55 15.73
CA MET A 314 20.28 -19.91 15.96
C MET A 314 21.13 -20.68 16.97
N ILE A 315 20.57 -21.16 18.08
CA ILE A 315 21.31 -22.02 19.03
C ILE A 315 21.80 -23.29 18.33
N PHE A 316 20.93 -23.94 17.57
CA PHE A 316 21.27 -25.14 16.82
C PHE A 316 22.39 -24.87 15.80
N ASN A 317 22.34 -23.73 15.10
CA ASN A 317 23.41 -23.32 14.19
C ASN A 317 24.74 -23.07 14.91
N GLY A 318 24.74 -22.23 15.95
CA GLY A 318 25.97 -21.90 16.68
C GLY A 318 26.57 -23.09 17.41
N VAL A 319 25.76 -23.99 17.99
CA VAL A 319 26.25 -25.25 18.57
C VAL A 319 26.84 -26.17 17.50
N THR A 320 26.25 -26.20 16.30
CA THR A 320 26.82 -26.96 15.18
C THR A 320 28.22 -26.42 14.81
N ASP A 321 28.43 -25.11 14.83
CA ASP A 321 29.75 -24.51 14.60
C ASP A 321 30.76 -24.85 15.71
N LEU A 322 30.32 -24.82 16.98
CA LEU A 322 31.16 -25.19 18.11
C LEU A 322 31.61 -26.65 18.04
N ILE A 323 30.70 -27.58 17.72
CA ILE A 323 31.02 -29.00 17.53
C ILE A 323 31.89 -29.18 16.28
N GLY A 324 31.55 -28.48 15.19
CA GLY A 324 32.27 -28.48 13.92
C GLY A 324 33.73 -28.03 14.05
N SER A 325 34.05 -27.17 15.02
CA SER A 325 35.42 -26.75 15.33
C SER A 325 36.36 -27.91 15.69
N GLN A 326 35.81 -29.06 16.09
CA GLN A 326 36.57 -30.26 16.47
C GLN A 326 36.68 -31.29 15.34
N ALA A 327 36.21 -30.97 14.12
CA ALA A 327 36.31 -31.85 12.97
C ALA A 327 37.79 -32.09 12.60
N LYS A 328 38.18 -33.34 12.37
CA LYS A 328 39.57 -33.70 12.03
C LYS A 328 39.68 -34.50 10.74
N ASP A 329 38.57 -35.08 10.29
CA ASP A 329 38.48 -35.97 9.15
C ASP A 329 37.32 -35.56 8.24
N TYR A 330 37.34 -36.04 6.99
CA TYR A 330 36.33 -35.68 5.99
C TYR A 330 34.91 -36.10 6.40
N ALA A 331 34.74 -37.23 7.06
CA ALA A 331 33.42 -37.70 7.48
C ALA A 331 32.81 -36.76 8.52
N SER A 332 33.61 -36.30 9.49
CA SER A 332 33.19 -35.28 10.46
C SER A 332 32.78 -33.96 9.80
N LEU A 333 33.47 -33.53 8.73
CA LEU A 333 33.10 -32.34 7.94
C LEU A 333 31.79 -32.53 7.16
N VAL A 334 31.53 -33.74 6.64
CA VAL A 334 30.25 -34.06 5.96
C VAL A 334 29.09 -34.02 6.95
N VAL A 335 29.25 -34.61 8.14
CA VAL A 335 28.23 -34.55 9.20
C VAL A 335 27.96 -33.11 9.61
N TYR A 336 29.01 -32.30 9.79
CA TYR A 336 28.89 -30.88 10.03
C TYR A 336 28.14 -30.16 8.87
N ALA A 337 28.46 -30.44 7.61
CA ALA A 337 27.79 -29.84 6.46
C ALA A 337 26.27 -30.11 6.44
N ILE A 338 25.85 -31.32 6.86
CA ILE A 338 24.44 -31.69 6.95
C ILE A 338 23.75 -30.87 8.04
N PHE A 339 24.23 -30.91 9.29
CA PHE A 339 23.59 -30.19 10.40
C PHE A 339 23.65 -28.68 10.21
N PHE A 340 24.75 -28.15 9.66
CA PHE A 340 24.87 -26.75 9.31
C PHE A 340 23.89 -26.38 8.21
N GLY A 341 23.73 -27.20 7.16
CA GLY A 341 22.75 -26.99 6.10
C GLY A 341 21.30 -26.92 6.63
N ILE A 342 20.93 -27.79 7.57
CA ILE A 342 19.60 -27.76 8.21
C ILE A 342 19.41 -26.46 8.99
N SER A 343 20.31 -26.18 9.93
CA SER A 343 20.20 -25.02 10.82
C SER A 343 20.30 -23.69 10.05
N TYR A 344 21.18 -23.60 9.06
CA TYR A 344 21.31 -22.46 8.15
C TYR A 344 20.04 -22.21 7.34
N GLY A 345 19.42 -23.28 6.82
CA GLY A 345 18.13 -23.21 6.13
C GLY A 345 17.00 -22.71 7.03
N MET A 346 16.97 -23.17 8.29
CA MET A 346 16.00 -22.70 9.29
C MET A 346 16.17 -21.21 9.61
N VAL A 347 17.40 -20.76 9.90
CA VAL A 347 17.70 -19.34 10.17
C VAL A 347 17.27 -18.48 8.98
N GLY A 348 17.63 -18.90 7.77
CA GLY A 348 17.28 -18.17 6.55
C GLY A 348 15.78 -18.16 6.21
N ALA A 349 15.00 -19.15 6.66
CA ALA A 349 13.55 -19.17 6.52
C ALA A 349 12.85 -18.21 7.49
N LEU A 350 13.33 -18.17 8.75
CA LEU A 350 12.66 -17.52 9.87
C LEU A 350 13.02 -16.04 10.06
N GLN A 351 14.23 -15.62 9.67
CA GLN A 351 14.76 -14.26 9.91
C GLN A 351 13.73 -13.17 9.54
N PHE A 352 13.18 -13.22 8.33
CA PHE A 352 12.24 -12.20 7.86
C PHE A 352 10.81 -12.37 8.35
N GLU A 353 10.40 -13.60 8.68
CA GLU A 353 9.10 -13.88 9.27
C GLU A 353 9.02 -13.31 10.70
N VAL A 354 10.07 -13.52 11.49
CA VAL A 354 10.20 -12.95 12.84
C VAL A 354 10.25 -11.43 12.81
N LEU A 355 11.01 -10.83 11.88
CA LEU A 355 11.01 -9.38 11.70
C LEU A 355 9.60 -8.83 11.39
N MET A 356 8.83 -9.56 10.58
CA MET A 356 7.45 -9.18 10.24
C MET A 356 6.52 -9.26 11.46
N GLU A 357 6.68 -10.29 12.28
CA GLU A 357 5.90 -10.47 13.51
C GLU A 357 6.22 -9.38 14.55
N ILE A 358 7.48 -8.99 14.69
CA ILE A 358 7.91 -7.95 15.66
C ILE A 358 7.43 -6.55 15.25
N VAL A 359 7.59 -6.18 13.97
CA VAL A 359 7.37 -4.79 13.51
C VAL A 359 5.96 -4.56 12.94
N GLY A 360 5.31 -5.62 12.48
CA GLY A 360 4.02 -5.58 11.81
C GLY A 360 4.09 -5.07 10.37
N THR A 361 3.04 -5.38 9.61
CA THR A 361 2.97 -5.20 8.14
C THR A 361 3.09 -3.74 7.66
N LYS A 362 2.61 -2.77 8.46
CA LYS A 362 2.63 -1.33 8.09
C LYS A 362 4.04 -0.73 8.08
N LYS A 363 4.92 -1.17 8.99
CA LYS A 363 6.29 -0.63 9.16
C LYS A 363 7.38 -1.57 8.61
N PHE A 364 7.03 -2.81 8.27
CA PHE A 364 7.93 -3.85 7.76
C PHE A 364 8.88 -3.32 6.68
N SER A 365 8.35 -2.55 5.73
CA SER A 365 9.12 -2.12 4.58
C SER A 365 10.20 -1.07 4.86
N SER A 366 10.03 -0.24 5.91
CA SER A 366 11.11 0.65 6.36
C SER A 366 12.09 -0.07 7.26
N ALA A 367 11.57 -0.96 8.12
CA ALA A 367 12.34 -1.71 9.11
C ALA A 367 13.39 -2.61 8.44
N ILE A 368 13.00 -3.31 7.38
CA ILE A 368 13.88 -4.24 6.70
C ILE A 368 15.03 -3.57 5.95
N GLY A 369 14.82 -2.37 5.40
CA GLY A 369 15.90 -1.60 4.76
C GLY A 369 16.96 -1.15 5.78
N LEU A 370 16.53 -0.79 6.99
CA LEU A 370 17.42 -0.43 8.09
C LEU A 370 18.16 -1.66 8.66
N VAL A 371 17.46 -2.79 8.84
CA VAL A 371 18.08 -4.05 9.30
C VAL A 371 19.14 -4.51 8.32
N LEU A 372 18.83 -4.59 7.02
CA LEU A 372 19.79 -5.02 6.00
C LEU A 372 21.02 -4.10 5.93
N LEU A 373 20.85 -2.79 6.18
CA LEU A 373 21.97 -1.85 6.22
C LEU A 373 22.89 -2.12 7.42
N MET A 374 22.34 -2.45 8.59
CA MET A 374 23.12 -2.83 9.78
C MET A 374 23.79 -4.19 9.58
N GLU A 375 23.08 -5.16 9.00
CA GLU A 375 23.63 -6.48 8.64
C GLU A 375 24.78 -6.35 7.63
N ALA A 376 24.71 -5.40 6.68
CA ALA A 376 25.79 -5.14 5.73
C ALA A 376 27.10 -4.71 6.43
N ILE A 377 27.01 -3.91 7.50
CA ILE A 377 28.18 -3.48 8.28
C ILE A 377 28.77 -4.69 9.03
N ALA A 378 27.93 -5.52 9.64
CA ALA A 378 28.36 -6.73 10.31
C ALA A 378 29.06 -7.71 9.35
N VAL A 379 28.43 -8.00 8.20
CA VAL A 379 29.01 -8.86 7.15
C VAL A 379 30.37 -8.34 6.67
N LEU A 380 30.52 -7.02 6.52
CA LEU A 380 31.77 -6.45 6.03
C LEU A 380 32.96 -6.73 6.96
N VAL A 381 32.69 -6.86 8.27
CA VAL A 381 33.70 -7.01 9.32
C VAL A 381 33.93 -8.48 9.71
N GLY A 382 32.89 -9.32 9.71
CA GLY A 382 32.95 -10.70 10.23
C GLY A 382 34.05 -11.57 9.61
N PRO A 383 33.96 -11.95 8.32
CA PRO A 383 34.93 -12.84 7.70
C PRO A 383 36.38 -12.31 7.66
N PRO A 384 36.67 -11.01 7.44
CA PRO A 384 38.04 -10.51 7.51
C PRO A 384 38.62 -10.55 8.92
N CYS A 385 37.83 -10.25 9.95
CA CYS A 385 38.27 -10.41 11.34
C CYS A 385 38.59 -11.87 11.68
N ALA A 386 37.75 -12.81 11.23
CA ALA A 386 38.00 -14.24 11.41
C ALA A 386 39.23 -14.72 10.60
N GLY A 387 39.41 -14.21 9.37
CA GLY A 387 40.59 -14.47 8.57
C GLY A 387 41.87 -13.94 9.20
N ARG A 388 41.83 -12.76 9.84
CA ARG A 388 42.97 -12.20 10.58
C ARG A 388 43.31 -13.03 11.82
N LEU A 389 42.30 -13.56 12.50
CA LEU A 389 42.50 -14.50 13.61
C LEU A 389 43.15 -15.80 13.10
N LEU A 390 42.74 -16.30 11.95
CA LEU A 390 43.35 -17.46 11.30
C LEU A 390 44.79 -17.19 10.89
N ASP A 391 45.08 -16.05 10.26
CA ASP A 391 46.43 -15.65 9.87
C ASP A 391 47.38 -15.55 11.07
N ALA A 392 46.86 -15.14 12.24
CA ALA A 392 47.66 -15.02 13.47
C ALA A 392 47.85 -16.35 14.21
N THR A 393 46.87 -17.26 14.15
CA THR A 393 46.87 -18.51 14.96
C THR A 393 47.23 -19.75 14.16
N GLY A 394 47.05 -19.74 12.84
CA GLY A 394 47.22 -20.89 11.96
C GLY A 394 46.20 -22.02 12.21
N ASN A 395 45.11 -21.79 12.96
CA ASN A 395 44.18 -22.85 13.34
C ASN A 395 42.71 -22.44 13.14
N TYR A 396 42.01 -23.16 12.25
CA TYR A 396 40.59 -22.96 11.97
C TYR A 396 39.67 -23.19 13.18
N MET A 397 40.09 -23.97 14.18
CA MET A 397 39.29 -24.21 15.39
C MET A 397 38.84 -22.89 16.03
N PHE A 398 39.73 -21.90 16.14
CA PHE A 398 39.39 -20.60 16.74
C PHE A 398 38.38 -19.79 15.90
N VAL A 399 38.42 -19.94 14.57
CA VAL A 399 37.48 -19.29 13.64
C VAL A 399 36.06 -19.82 13.85
N PHE A 400 35.90 -21.15 13.92
CA PHE A 400 34.60 -21.78 14.12
C PHE A 400 34.09 -21.61 15.55
N LEU A 401 34.98 -21.60 16.55
CA LEU A 401 34.61 -21.26 17.93
C LEU A 401 34.07 -19.83 18.03
N LEU A 402 34.76 -18.85 17.43
CA LEU A 402 34.31 -17.46 17.42
C LEU A 402 32.93 -17.35 16.76
N ALA A 403 32.78 -17.88 15.54
CA ALA A 403 31.51 -17.84 14.81
C ALA A 403 30.35 -18.48 15.61
N GLY A 404 30.58 -19.66 16.17
CA GLY A 404 29.58 -20.36 16.98
C GLY A 404 29.18 -19.59 18.24
N THR A 405 30.16 -19.02 18.96
CA THR A 405 29.87 -18.21 20.16
C THR A 405 29.07 -16.95 19.84
N GLU A 406 29.39 -16.23 18.76
CA GLU A 406 28.66 -15.04 18.34
C GLU A 406 27.19 -15.36 18.01
N VAL A 407 26.94 -16.44 17.27
CA VAL A 407 25.59 -16.87 16.91
C VAL A 407 24.79 -17.33 18.14
N VAL A 408 25.41 -18.07 19.08
CA VAL A 408 24.75 -18.47 20.33
C VAL A 408 24.44 -17.24 21.21
N ILE A 409 25.37 -16.29 21.33
CA ILE A 409 25.15 -15.03 22.07
C ILE A 409 23.97 -14.26 21.48
N SER A 410 23.90 -14.14 20.14
CA SER A 410 22.76 -13.53 19.48
C SER A 410 21.43 -14.20 19.86
N ALA A 411 21.41 -15.53 19.87
CA ALA A 411 20.22 -16.29 20.24
C ALA A 411 19.80 -16.06 21.69
N VAL A 412 20.76 -15.99 22.61
CA VAL A 412 20.52 -15.69 24.03
C VAL A 412 20.00 -14.26 24.21
N VAL A 413 20.59 -13.27 23.52
CA VAL A 413 20.12 -11.88 23.52
C VAL A 413 18.67 -11.83 23.06
N LEU A 414 18.34 -12.48 21.93
CA LEU A 414 16.99 -12.48 21.41
C LEU A 414 16.01 -13.18 22.37
N ALA A 415 16.36 -14.37 22.89
CA ALA A 415 15.48 -15.14 23.78
C ALA A 415 15.24 -14.44 25.13
N THR A 416 16.30 -13.91 25.74
CA THR A 416 16.25 -13.28 27.07
C THR A 416 15.54 -11.93 27.01
N CYS A 417 15.84 -11.10 26.00
CA CYS A 417 15.16 -9.82 25.84
C CYS A 417 13.69 -10.00 25.46
N ASN A 418 13.35 -11.03 24.68
CA ASN A 418 11.96 -11.37 24.37
C ASN A 418 11.22 -11.83 25.63
N PHE A 419 11.83 -12.68 26.46
CA PHE A 419 11.28 -13.10 27.74
C PHE A 419 11.04 -11.90 28.68
N ILE A 420 12.00 -10.97 28.81
CA ILE A 420 11.87 -9.81 29.71
C ILE A 420 10.89 -8.74 29.18
N CYS A 421 10.87 -8.48 27.87
CA CYS A 421 10.03 -7.43 27.27
C CYS A 421 8.61 -7.89 26.90
N ILE A 422 8.38 -9.19 26.65
CA ILE A 422 7.06 -9.76 26.36
C ILE A 422 6.38 -10.37 27.60
N SER A 423 7.12 -10.78 28.64
CA SER A 423 6.50 -11.27 29.89
C SER A 423 5.65 -10.18 30.60
N LYS A 424 5.95 -8.88 30.41
CA LYS A 424 5.05 -7.78 30.86
C LYS A 424 3.77 -7.59 30.03
N LYS A 425 3.63 -8.28 28.90
CA LYS A 425 2.44 -8.27 28.03
C LYS A 425 1.70 -9.61 27.98
N SER A 426 2.32 -10.70 28.44
CA SER A 426 1.84 -12.07 28.24
C SER A 426 1.05 -12.65 29.42
N SER A 427 1.01 -11.97 30.59
CA SER A 427 0.24 -12.43 31.76
C SER A 427 -1.28 -12.20 31.65
N VAL A 428 -1.80 -11.88 30.45
CA VAL A 428 -3.22 -11.57 30.22
C VAL A 428 -3.82 -12.42 29.07
N LEU A 429 -3.01 -13.16 28.30
CA LEU A 429 -3.43 -13.65 26.97
C LEU A 429 -3.29 -15.16 26.73
N VAL A 430 -2.99 -15.99 27.73
CA VAL A 430 -2.75 -17.43 27.48
C VAL A 430 -3.77 -18.38 28.11
N ASP A 431 -4.56 -18.00 29.12
CA ASP A 431 -5.51 -18.95 29.76
C ASP A 431 -6.92 -18.96 29.13
N GLY A 432 -7.10 -18.37 27.94
CA GLY A 432 -8.43 -18.12 27.39
C GLY A 432 -9.01 -19.13 26.40
N LEU A 433 -8.24 -20.09 25.86
CA LEU A 433 -8.71 -20.90 24.73
C LEU A 433 -8.04 -22.28 24.67
N GLU A 434 -8.70 -23.27 25.28
CA GLU A 434 -8.90 -24.68 24.89
C GLU A 434 -9.52 -25.33 26.16
N ASP A 435 -10.83 -25.61 26.25
CA ASP A 435 -11.54 -26.59 25.44
C ASP A 435 -13.08 -26.51 25.62
N GLY A 436 -13.80 -26.98 24.62
CA GLY A 436 -15.26 -27.13 24.54
C GLY A 436 -15.61 -27.37 23.06
N THR A 437 -16.05 -28.54 22.60
CA THR A 437 -16.88 -29.57 23.23
C THR A 437 -16.89 -30.77 22.28
N MET A 438 -16.94 -32.02 22.77
CA MET A 438 -18.04 -32.99 22.53
C MET A 438 -17.68 -34.45 22.87
N THR A 439 -18.67 -35.07 23.50
CA THR A 439 -18.86 -36.43 24.01
C THR A 439 -18.98 -37.51 22.93
N SER A 440 -18.43 -38.71 23.15
CA SER A 440 -19.18 -39.97 23.39
C SER A 440 -18.30 -41.22 23.25
N ASP A 441 -18.33 -42.02 24.31
CA ASP A 441 -18.39 -43.49 24.44
C ASP A 441 -17.42 -44.47 23.75
N ALA A 442 -16.80 -45.26 24.65
CA ALA A 442 -16.58 -46.72 24.61
C ALA A 442 -15.30 -47.33 24.00
N GLU A 443 -14.46 -47.78 24.95
CA GLU A 443 -13.86 -49.13 25.10
C GLU A 443 -12.51 -49.55 24.46
N THR A 444 -11.60 -49.95 25.38
CA THR A 444 -10.46 -50.91 25.28
C THR A 444 -9.25 -50.51 24.42
N GLU A 445 -7.97 -50.63 24.82
CA GLU A 445 -7.31 -51.54 25.78
C GLU A 445 -5.88 -51.04 26.16
N ALA A 446 -5.40 -51.50 27.31
CA ALA A 446 -4.08 -51.46 28.00
C ALA A 446 -2.77 -51.15 27.18
N SER A 447 -1.62 -50.68 27.71
CA SER A 447 -1.02 -50.59 29.05
C SER A 447 0.21 -49.65 29.04
N GLY A 448 0.66 -49.16 30.22
CA GLY A 448 2.07 -48.77 30.43
C GLY A 448 2.38 -47.62 31.41
N LYS A 449 2.38 -47.92 32.72
CA LYS A 449 2.80 -47.16 33.94
C LYS A 449 3.88 -46.06 33.82
N ALA A 450 3.71 -44.96 34.58
CA ALA A 450 4.69 -44.44 35.57
C ALA A 450 4.16 -43.32 36.53
N ALA A 451 4.38 -43.56 37.85
CA ALA A 451 4.62 -42.69 39.03
C ALA A 451 3.66 -41.55 39.51
N GLU A 452 3.32 -41.60 40.81
CA GLU A 452 2.52 -40.62 41.60
C GLU A 452 3.37 -39.50 42.25
N PRO A 453 2.84 -38.25 42.45
CA PRO A 453 3.50 -37.18 43.19
C PRO A 453 2.95 -36.94 44.63
N SER A 454 3.74 -36.24 45.46
CA SER A 454 3.66 -36.16 46.93
C SER A 454 2.73 -35.09 47.54
N ASP A 455 2.22 -35.36 48.74
CA ASP A 455 1.30 -34.60 49.63
C ASP A 455 1.50 -33.07 49.83
N GLN A 456 2.63 -32.49 49.39
CA GLN A 456 2.85 -31.03 49.47
C GLN A 456 2.19 -30.26 48.30
N GLU A 457 1.97 -30.89 47.15
CA GLU A 457 1.27 -30.27 46.01
C GLU A 457 -0.24 -30.15 46.26
N GLU A 458 -0.84 -31.10 46.98
CA GLU A 458 -2.29 -31.14 47.21
C GLU A 458 -2.77 -30.04 48.18
N LYS A 459 -1.95 -29.70 49.19
CA LYS A 459 -2.25 -28.59 50.13
C LYS A 459 -2.11 -27.22 49.50
N ARG A 460 -1.20 -27.05 48.52
CA ARG A 460 -1.03 -25.79 47.77
C ARG A 460 -2.20 -25.58 46.81
N ALA A 461 -2.61 -26.63 46.11
CA ALA A 461 -3.77 -26.63 45.20
C ALA A 461 -5.10 -26.30 45.92
N ARG A 462 -5.29 -26.77 47.16
CA ARG A 462 -6.49 -26.48 47.94
C ARG A 462 -6.56 -25.02 48.42
N GLY A 463 -5.41 -24.43 48.77
CA GLY A 463 -5.31 -23.02 49.17
C GLY A 463 -5.44 -22.03 48.01
N GLU A 464 -5.07 -22.43 46.79
CA GLU A 464 -5.26 -21.64 45.57
C GLU A 464 -6.71 -21.64 45.10
N LYS A 465 -7.39 -22.81 45.11
CA LYS A 465 -8.83 -22.93 44.80
C LYS A 465 -9.72 -22.06 45.70
N GLU A 466 -9.36 -21.92 46.98
CA GLU A 466 -10.13 -21.09 47.93
C GLU A 466 -9.91 -19.58 47.72
N LYS A 467 -8.75 -19.18 47.18
CA LYS A 467 -8.44 -17.78 46.83
C LYS A 467 -9.07 -17.39 45.49
N GLU A 468 -9.14 -18.32 44.55
CA GLU A 468 -9.77 -18.16 43.23
C GLU A 468 -11.29 -17.96 43.38
N MET A 469 -11.96 -18.82 44.16
CA MET A 469 -13.40 -18.70 44.44
C MET A 469 -13.78 -17.39 45.17
N LYS A 470 -12.85 -16.82 45.96
CA LYS A 470 -13.04 -15.51 46.62
C LYS A 470 -12.86 -14.35 45.65
N ARG A 471 -11.99 -14.47 44.62
CA ARG A 471 -11.79 -13.45 43.58
C ARG A 471 -12.95 -13.41 42.58
N GLU A 472 -13.45 -14.57 42.15
CA GLU A 472 -14.61 -14.66 41.25
C GLU A 472 -15.86 -14.00 41.87
N LYS A 473 -16.14 -14.28 43.14
CA LYS A 473 -17.24 -13.63 43.88
C LYS A 473 -17.06 -12.11 44.03
N GLN A 474 -15.83 -11.61 43.96
CA GLN A 474 -15.54 -10.19 44.10
C GLN A 474 -15.64 -9.44 42.77
N GLU A 475 -15.25 -10.06 41.65
CA GLU A 475 -15.43 -9.49 40.30
C GLU A 475 -16.89 -9.53 39.85
N GLU A 476 -17.63 -10.58 40.18
CA GLU A 476 -19.07 -10.66 39.91
C GLU A 476 -19.85 -9.58 40.69
N LYS A 477 -19.37 -9.23 41.89
CA LYS A 477 -19.89 -8.12 42.70
C LYS A 477 -19.58 -6.76 42.08
N ILE A 478 -18.38 -6.55 41.53
CA ILE A 478 -17.99 -5.29 40.86
C ILE A 478 -18.79 -5.09 39.57
N TYR A 479 -19.02 -6.16 38.79
CA TYR A 479 -19.82 -6.09 37.56
C TYR A 479 -21.30 -5.79 37.86
N ARG A 480 -21.88 -6.42 38.89
CA ARG A 480 -23.24 -6.09 39.37
C ARG A 480 -23.31 -4.65 39.86
N ASP A 481 -22.35 -4.19 40.67
CA ASP A 481 -22.32 -2.82 41.21
C ASP A 481 -22.19 -1.76 40.09
N CYS A 482 -21.48 -2.05 39.01
CA CYS A 482 -21.30 -1.13 37.89
C CYS A 482 -22.56 -1.08 36.98
N ALA A 483 -23.20 -2.23 36.75
CA ALA A 483 -24.50 -2.32 36.07
C ALA A 483 -25.63 -1.67 36.88
N GLN A 484 -25.53 -1.68 38.21
CA GLN A 484 -26.48 -1.03 39.12
C GLN A 484 -26.29 0.48 39.15
N ARG A 485 -25.04 0.99 39.15
CA ARG A 485 -24.75 2.44 39.07
C ARG A 485 -25.25 3.11 37.79
N HIS A 486 -25.32 2.38 36.68
CA HIS A 486 -25.96 2.88 35.45
C HIS A 486 -27.49 2.86 35.52
N ARG A 487 -28.07 1.94 36.30
CA ARG A 487 -29.52 1.84 36.53
C ARG A 487 -30.02 2.92 37.50
N ASP A 488 -29.23 3.27 38.51
CA ASP A 488 -29.60 4.22 39.58
C ASP A 488 -29.48 5.71 39.19
N ARG A 489 -28.94 6.04 38.00
CA ARG A 489 -28.85 7.43 37.49
C ARG A 489 -30.00 7.86 36.59
N THR A 490 -31.03 7.02 36.43
CA THR A 490 -32.28 7.39 35.75
C THR A 490 -33.36 7.76 36.78
N PRO A 491 -34.01 8.92 36.70
CA PRO A 491 -35.14 9.23 37.59
C PRO A 491 -36.30 8.25 37.31
N ARG A 492 -36.64 7.41 38.29
CA ARG A 492 -37.80 6.52 38.27
C ARG A 492 -39.08 7.35 38.27
N ALA A 493 -39.73 7.49 37.12
CA ALA A 493 -41.15 7.79 37.07
C ALA A 493 -41.93 6.56 37.58
N VAL A 494 -42.75 6.78 38.60
CA VAL A 494 -43.58 5.79 39.27
C VAL A 494 -44.63 5.26 38.30
N LEU A 495 -44.68 3.94 38.09
CA LEU A 495 -45.89 3.26 37.63
C LEU A 495 -45.98 1.83 38.17
N SER A 496 -47.15 1.61 38.77
CA SER A 496 -47.66 0.44 39.46
C SER A 496 -47.51 -0.88 38.69
N THR A 497 -47.23 -1.92 39.46
CA THR A 497 -47.19 -3.34 39.08
C THR A 497 -48.49 -3.81 38.44
N SER A 498 -48.40 -4.33 37.22
CA SER A 498 -49.28 -5.39 36.71
C SER A 498 -48.44 -6.31 35.82
N HIS A 499 -48.60 -7.62 35.99
CA HIS A 499 -47.88 -8.66 35.26
C HIS A 499 -48.20 -8.59 33.76
N THR A 500 -47.18 -8.41 32.93
CA THR A 500 -47.29 -8.62 31.48
C THR A 500 -46.09 -9.38 30.95
N VAL A 501 -46.40 -10.49 30.28
CA VAL A 501 -45.55 -11.30 29.41
C VAL A 501 -44.62 -10.41 28.57
N THR A 502 -43.32 -10.69 28.58
CA THR A 502 -42.34 -10.02 27.71
C THR A 502 -42.58 -10.42 26.25
N THR A 503 -43.48 -9.70 25.59
CA THR A 503 -43.57 -9.64 24.14
C THR A 503 -42.27 -9.06 23.59
N VAL A 504 -41.58 -9.82 22.72
CA VAL A 504 -40.50 -9.28 21.87
C VAL A 504 -41.11 -8.13 21.07
N MET A 505 -40.73 -6.88 21.38
CA MET A 505 -41.30 -5.73 20.68
C MET A 505 -40.94 -5.82 19.21
N ALA A 506 -41.96 -5.79 18.34
CA ALA A 506 -41.77 -5.84 16.90
C ALA A 506 -40.96 -4.62 16.42
N LYS A 507 -40.01 -4.87 15.51
CA LYS A 507 -39.21 -3.83 14.84
C LYS A 507 -40.13 -2.86 14.10
N LEU A 508 -40.08 -1.58 14.46
CA LEU A 508 -40.89 -0.53 13.84
C LEU A 508 -40.58 -0.40 12.35
N GLN A 509 -41.60 -0.16 11.53
CA GLN A 509 -41.47 -0.13 10.08
C GLN A 509 -41.81 1.24 9.47
N GLY A 510 -41.11 1.58 8.39
CA GLY A 510 -41.36 2.75 7.54
C GLY A 510 -41.62 4.05 8.32
N PHE A 511 -42.82 4.60 8.13
CA PHE A 511 -43.24 5.85 8.78
C PHE A 511 -43.35 5.74 10.30
N GLU A 512 -43.61 4.57 10.87
CA GLU A 512 -43.65 4.41 12.32
C GLU A 512 -42.24 4.50 12.93
N PHE A 513 -41.25 3.90 12.27
CA PHE A 513 -39.84 4.07 12.62
C PHE A 513 -39.42 5.54 12.56
N TRP A 514 -39.77 6.25 11.49
CA TRP A 514 -39.43 7.68 11.37
C TRP A 514 -40.12 8.55 12.44
N ARG A 515 -41.41 8.31 12.73
CA ARG A 515 -42.13 9.10 13.75
C ARG A 515 -41.66 8.82 15.17
N LYS A 516 -41.51 7.55 15.54
CA LYS A 516 -41.24 7.14 16.93
C LYS A 516 -39.74 7.12 17.26
N THR A 517 -38.92 6.51 16.41
CA THR A 517 -37.47 6.37 16.68
C THR A 517 -36.70 7.59 16.22
N LEU A 518 -36.94 8.07 14.99
CA LEU A 518 -36.23 9.24 14.45
C LEU A 518 -36.89 10.59 14.81
N LYS A 519 -37.96 10.58 15.60
CA LYS A 519 -38.65 11.79 16.12
C LYS A 519 -39.05 12.78 15.02
N GLU A 520 -39.52 12.26 13.89
CA GLU A 520 -39.92 13.06 12.72
C GLU A 520 -38.81 13.98 12.19
N ALA A 521 -37.54 13.58 12.35
CA ALA A 521 -36.40 14.37 11.94
C ALA A 521 -36.49 14.79 10.46
N ARG A 522 -36.38 16.10 10.24
CA ARG A 522 -36.34 16.78 8.94
C ARG A 522 -34.96 17.33 8.62
N PHE A 523 -34.21 17.73 9.64
CA PHE A 523 -32.89 18.37 9.51
C PHE A 523 -31.78 17.35 9.77
N VAL A 524 -31.13 16.90 8.70
CA VAL A 524 -30.24 15.73 8.74
C VAL A 524 -28.81 16.11 8.35
N VAL A 525 -27.84 15.74 9.17
CA VAL A 525 -26.41 15.87 8.82
C VAL A 525 -25.98 14.64 8.02
N ALA A 526 -25.38 14.86 6.86
CA ALA A 526 -24.95 13.77 5.99
C ALA A 526 -23.79 12.95 6.57
N PRO A 527 -23.74 11.64 6.30
CA PRO A 527 -22.54 10.85 6.53
C PRO A 527 -21.43 11.30 5.57
N MET A 528 -20.28 11.64 6.13
CA MET A 528 -19.09 12.09 5.41
C MET A 528 -17.86 11.31 5.91
N VAL A 529 -16.97 10.95 4.97
CA VAL A 529 -15.72 10.27 5.32
C VAL A 529 -14.85 11.26 6.09
N ASP A 530 -14.45 10.88 7.32
CA ASP A 530 -13.57 11.65 8.20
C ASP A 530 -14.12 13.04 8.62
N GLN A 531 -15.44 13.28 8.48
CA GLN A 531 -16.06 14.59 8.76
C GLN A 531 -17.43 14.49 9.45
N SER A 532 -17.71 13.35 10.09
CA SER A 532 -18.96 13.11 10.84
C SER A 532 -18.66 12.47 12.20
N GLU A 533 -17.50 12.77 12.77
CA GLU A 533 -17.10 12.34 14.12
C GLU A 533 -17.96 13.00 15.21
N LEU A 534 -17.98 12.43 16.41
CA LEU A 534 -18.94 12.80 17.47
C LEU A 534 -18.98 14.30 17.75
N ALA A 535 -17.82 14.94 17.89
CA ALA A 535 -17.73 16.37 18.18
C ALA A 535 -18.40 17.25 17.10
N TRP A 536 -18.28 16.89 15.83
CA TRP A 536 -18.93 17.63 14.74
C TRP A 536 -20.44 17.39 14.70
N ARG A 537 -20.88 16.17 15.01
CA ARG A 537 -22.32 15.85 15.11
C ARG A 537 -22.97 16.62 16.26
N LEU A 538 -22.32 16.68 17.43
CA LEU A 538 -22.79 17.46 18.58
C LEU A 538 -22.84 18.96 18.28
N LEU A 539 -21.84 19.51 17.57
CA LEU A 539 -21.86 20.90 17.12
C LEU A 539 -23.09 21.15 16.23
N SER A 540 -23.32 20.28 15.25
CA SER A 540 -24.46 20.41 14.36
C SER A 540 -25.80 20.26 15.10
N ARG A 541 -25.87 19.41 16.15
CA ARG A 541 -27.07 19.27 17.00
C ARG A 541 -27.36 20.52 17.82
N ARG A 542 -26.31 21.18 18.34
CA ARG A 542 -26.47 22.48 19.02
C ARG A 542 -27.10 23.53 18.11
N HIS A 543 -26.92 23.36 16.80
CA HIS A 543 -27.48 24.24 15.78
C HIS A 543 -28.55 23.59 14.89
N GLY A 544 -29.47 22.86 15.52
CA GLY A 544 -30.73 22.47 14.88
C GLY A 544 -30.71 21.14 14.12
N ALA A 545 -29.58 20.42 14.03
CA ALA A 545 -29.60 19.07 13.46
C ALA A 545 -30.40 18.11 14.34
N GLN A 546 -31.37 17.41 13.74
CA GLN A 546 -32.28 16.50 14.43
C GLN A 546 -31.81 15.04 14.32
N LEU A 547 -31.16 14.69 13.22
CA LEU A 547 -30.63 13.36 12.93
C LEU A 547 -29.21 13.47 12.36
N CYS A 548 -28.31 12.64 12.88
CA CYS A 548 -26.94 12.56 12.39
C CYS A 548 -26.60 11.13 11.99
N TYR A 549 -25.58 11.01 11.14
CA TYR A 549 -25.01 9.72 10.74
C TYR A 549 -23.56 9.64 11.19
N THR A 550 -23.08 8.43 11.47
CA THR A 550 -21.65 8.18 11.68
C THR A 550 -20.83 8.48 10.41
N PRO A 551 -19.50 8.57 10.50
CA PRO A 551 -18.67 8.45 9.32
C PRO A 551 -18.94 7.12 8.62
N MET A 552 -18.66 7.05 7.32
CA MET A 552 -18.82 5.82 6.54
C MET A 552 -17.78 4.78 6.99
N LEU A 553 -18.23 3.75 7.70
CA LEU A 553 -17.40 2.67 8.24
C LEU A 553 -17.22 1.54 7.22
N HIS A 554 -16.04 0.93 7.16
CA HIS A 554 -15.82 -0.20 6.25
C HIS A 554 -16.17 -1.53 6.93
N ALA A 555 -17.21 -2.24 6.47
CA ALA A 555 -17.74 -3.43 7.13
C ALA A 555 -16.68 -4.53 7.38
N GLN A 556 -15.89 -4.88 6.36
CA GLN A 556 -14.80 -5.88 6.51
C GLN A 556 -13.76 -5.51 7.58
N VAL A 557 -13.37 -4.23 7.64
CA VAL A 557 -12.41 -3.75 8.64
C VAL A 557 -13.06 -3.74 10.02
N PHE A 558 -14.32 -3.31 10.08
CA PHE A 558 -15.13 -3.32 11.30
C PHE A 558 -15.24 -4.71 11.89
N VAL A 559 -15.52 -5.75 11.11
CA VAL A 559 -15.57 -7.14 11.64
C VAL A 559 -14.21 -7.62 12.14
N ARG A 560 -13.13 -7.36 11.38
CA ARG A 560 -11.81 -7.93 11.66
C ARG A 560 -11.05 -7.23 12.80
N ASP A 561 -11.19 -5.92 12.94
CA ASP A 561 -10.35 -5.10 13.81
C ASP A 561 -11.16 -4.49 14.96
N ALA A 562 -10.99 -5.05 16.16
CA ALA A 562 -11.67 -4.59 17.37
C ALA A 562 -11.27 -3.17 17.80
N ASN A 563 -10.04 -2.74 17.48
CA ASN A 563 -9.60 -1.38 17.78
C ASN A 563 -10.27 -0.39 16.83
N TYR A 564 -10.36 -0.72 15.54
CA TYR A 564 -11.11 0.10 14.57
C TYR A 564 -12.56 0.29 15.01
N ARG A 565 -13.25 -0.77 15.47
CA ARG A 565 -14.62 -0.65 16.02
C ARG A 565 -14.71 0.28 17.23
N ARG A 566 -13.79 0.09 18.18
CA ARG A 566 -13.75 0.86 19.42
C ARG A 566 -13.51 2.34 19.16
N GLU A 567 -12.54 2.65 18.31
CA GLU A 567 -12.13 4.02 17.99
C GLU A 567 -13.12 4.75 17.07
N ASN A 568 -13.85 4.05 16.19
CA ASN A 568 -14.70 4.71 15.18
C ASN A 568 -16.21 4.60 15.47
N LEU A 569 -16.62 3.82 16.46
CA LEU A 569 -18.02 3.73 16.90
C LEU A 569 -18.14 3.73 18.43
N TYR A 570 -17.56 2.76 19.14
CA TYR A 570 -17.91 2.57 20.57
C TYR A 570 -17.52 3.75 21.47
N ASN A 571 -16.40 4.43 21.16
CA ASN A 571 -15.96 5.64 21.87
C ASN A 571 -16.52 6.93 21.25
N GLU A 572 -17.24 6.84 20.13
CA GLU A 572 -17.69 7.95 19.29
C GLU A 572 -19.22 8.08 19.31
N VAL A 573 -19.88 7.63 20.37
CA VAL A 573 -21.34 7.74 20.57
C VAL A 573 -21.67 8.16 22.00
N CYS A 574 -22.73 8.95 22.15
CA CYS A 574 -23.31 9.33 23.44
C CYS A 574 -24.83 9.50 23.33
N GLU A 575 -25.53 9.54 24.46
CA GLU A 575 -26.99 9.64 24.48
C GLU A 575 -27.51 10.96 23.89
N GLU A 576 -26.75 12.05 24.06
CA GLU A 576 -27.04 13.36 23.49
C GLU A 576 -26.98 13.37 21.96
N ASP A 577 -26.29 12.39 21.36
CA ASP A 577 -26.14 12.27 19.91
C ASP A 577 -27.23 11.37 19.26
N ARG A 578 -28.24 10.92 20.01
CA ARG A 578 -29.37 10.14 19.47
C ARG A 578 -30.56 11.03 19.05
N PRO A 579 -31.25 10.73 17.92
CA PRO A 579 -31.13 9.51 17.12
C PRO A 579 -29.92 9.50 16.18
N LEU A 580 -29.19 8.39 16.10
CA LEU A 580 -27.97 8.21 15.33
C LEU A 580 -28.08 7.00 14.39
N ILE A 581 -27.62 7.16 13.14
CA ILE A 581 -27.58 6.07 12.16
C ILE A 581 -26.13 5.70 11.81
N THR A 582 -25.78 4.42 11.97
CA THR A 582 -24.43 3.94 11.63
C THR A 582 -24.37 3.54 10.17
N GLN A 583 -23.52 4.20 9.38
CA GLN A 583 -23.39 3.91 7.95
C GLN A 583 -22.19 3.01 7.64
N PHE A 584 -22.43 1.94 6.88
CA PHE A 584 -21.40 1.05 6.36
C PHE A 584 -21.23 1.14 4.85
N CYS A 585 -20.00 0.92 4.38
CA CYS A 585 -19.74 0.41 3.05
C CYS A 585 -19.42 -1.09 3.11
N ALA A 586 -20.07 -1.85 2.23
CA ALA A 586 -19.94 -3.29 2.12
C ALA A 586 -20.32 -3.74 0.70
N ASN A 587 -19.93 -4.96 0.36
CA ASN A 587 -20.22 -5.60 -0.93
C ASN A 587 -20.42 -7.12 -0.78
N ASP A 588 -20.61 -7.59 0.46
CA ASP A 588 -20.84 -8.99 0.81
C ASP A 588 -21.93 -9.04 1.89
N PRO A 589 -23.01 -9.83 1.71
CA PRO A 589 -24.13 -9.90 2.65
C PRO A 589 -23.73 -10.36 4.06
N GLU A 590 -22.87 -11.36 4.18
CA GLU A 590 -22.50 -11.96 5.46
C GLU A 590 -21.58 -11.05 6.26
N VAL A 591 -20.61 -10.42 5.60
CA VAL A 591 -19.73 -9.42 6.21
C VAL A 591 -20.52 -8.20 6.64
N PHE A 592 -21.46 -7.73 5.81
CA PHE A 592 -22.32 -6.60 6.14
C PHE A 592 -23.17 -6.92 7.38
N LEU A 593 -23.83 -8.07 7.41
CA LEU A 593 -24.63 -8.50 8.56
C LEU A 593 -23.78 -8.58 9.84
N LYS A 594 -22.60 -9.22 9.78
CA LYS A 594 -21.69 -9.31 10.94
C LYS A 594 -21.27 -7.94 11.46
N ALA A 595 -20.95 -7.00 10.57
CA ALA A 595 -20.61 -5.64 10.96
C ALA A 595 -21.80 -4.93 11.62
N ALA A 596 -23.00 -5.08 11.04
CA ALA A 596 -24.23 -4.49 11.54
C ALA A 596 -24.64 -5.04 12.92
N LEU A 597 -24.52 -6.36 13.15
CA LEU A 597 -24.77 -6.99 14.45
C LEU A 597 -23.85 -6.46 15.54
N LEU A 598 -22.59 -6.15 15.20
CA LEU A 598 -21.61 -5.57 16.13
C LEU A 598 -21.85 -4.07 16.42
N ALA A 599 -22.71 -3.41 15.65
CA ALA A 599 -22.98 -1.97 15.73
C ALA A 599 -24.40 -1.63 16.22
N GLN A 600 -25.36 -2.55 16.13
CA GLN A 600 -26.79 -2.28 16.35
C GLN A 600 -27.11 -1.69 17.75
N ASP A 601 -26.35 -2.05 18.79
CA ASP A 601 -26.60 -1.55 20.15
C ASP A 601 -26.15 -0.09 20.35
N TYR A 602 -25.34 0.44 19.44
CA TYR A 602 -24.75 1.77 19.51
C TYR A 602 -25.44 2.81 18.61
N CYS A 603 -26.53 2.43 17.95
CA CYS A 603 -27.28 3.31 17.03
C CYS A 603 -28.77 2.98 17.04
N ASP A 604 -29.55 3.75 16.28
CA ASP A 604 -31.00 3.59 16.16
C ASP A 604 -31.41 2.96 14.81
N ALA A 605 -30.49 2.94 13.85
CA ALA A 605 -30.59 2.18 12.61
C ALA A 605 -29.20 1.97 11.98
N ILE A 606 -29.12 1.01 11.06
CA ILE A 606 -27.96 0.73 10.22
C ILE A 606 -28.24 1.27 8.80
N ASP A 607 -27.28 1.91 8.17
CA ASP A 607 -27.38 2.40 6.78
C ASP A 607 -26.38 1.71 5.86
N LEU A 608 -26.83 1.30 4.68
CA LEU A 608 -25.96 0.83 3.60
C LEU A 608 -25.67 1.97 2.61
N ASN A 609 -24.40 2.37 2.51
CA ASN A 609 -23.97 3.39 1.56
C ASN A 609 -23.90 2.83 0.13
N LEU A 610 -24.81 3.30 -0.72
CA LEU A 610 -24.90 3.01 -2.16
C LEU A 610 -24.73 4.29 -3.01
N GLY A 611 -24.19 5.35 -2.41
CA GLY A 611 -24.17 6.70 -3.00
C GLY A 611 -22.78 7.33 -3.14
N CYS A 612 -21.73 6.78 -2.53
CA CYS A 612 -20.38 7.35 -2.62
C CYS A 612 -19.78 7.11 -4.02
N PRO A 613 -19.43 8.16 -4.80
CA PRO A 613 -18.88 8.01 -6.16
C PRO A 613 -17.35 8.08 -6.21
N GLN A 614 -16.69 8.11 -5.05
CA GLN A 614 -15.24 8.30 -4.93
C GLN A 614 -14.47 7.13 -5.53
N MET A 615 -13.23 7.37 -5.94
CA MET A 615 -12.39 6.32 -6.53
C MET A 615 -12.10 5.17 -5.55
N ILE A 616 -12.13 5.43 -4.24
CA ILE A 616 -11.95 4.40 -3.22
C ILE A 616 -13.14 3.43 -3.23
N ALA A 617 -14.37 3.94 -3.34
CA ALA A 617 -15.57 3.13 -3.50
C ALA A 617 -15.55 2.32 -4.82
N LYS A 618 -15.02 2.91 -5.90
CA LYS A 618 -14.81 2.18 -7.17
C LYS A 618 -13.84 1.01 -7.02
N ARG A 619 -12.73 1.24 -6.30
CA ARG A 619 -11.67 0.23 -6.09
C ARG A 619 -12.10 -0.88 -5.15
N GLY A 620 -12.80 -0.53 -4.07
CA GLY A 620 -13.33 -1.48 -3.10
C GLY A 620 -14.66 -2.13 -3.52
N HIS A 621 -15.21 -1.74 -4.66
CA HIS A 621 -16.44 -2.27 -5.22
C HIS A 621 -17.65 -2.16 -4.28
N TYR A 622 -17.89 -0.95 -3.76
CA TYR A 622 -19.03 -0.61 -2.91
C TYR A 622 -19.56 0.79 -3.26
N GLY A 623 -20.57 1.29 -2.56
CA GLY A 623 -21.15 2.60 -2.87
C GLY A 623 -21.95 2.57 -4.17
N VAL A 624 -21.87 3.65 -4.95
CA VAL A 624 -22.63 3.76 -6.22
C VAL A 624 -22.23 2.74 -7.28
N PHE A 625 -21.11 2.03 -7.08
CA PHE A 625 -20.63 1.04 -8.03
C PHE A 625 -21.39 -0.29 -7.96
N LEU A 626 -22.15 -0.52 -6.89
CA LEU A 626 -23.07 -1.65 -6.76
C LEU A 626 -24.46 -1.37 -7.34
N GLN A 627 -24.74 -0.14 -7.79
CA GLN A 627 -26.09 0.27 -8.20
C GLN A 627 -26.66 -0.57 -9.37
N ASP A 628 -25.80 -1.24 -10.15
CA ASP A 628 -26.18 -2.09 -11.28
C ASP A 628 -26.28 -3.59 -10.87
N GLU A 629 -25.96 -3.96 -9.63
CA GLU A 629 -25.96 -5.33 -9.09
C GLU A 629 -27.16 -5.58 -8.15
N TRP A 630 -28.38 -5.56 -8.72
CA TRP A 630 -29.61 -5.53 -7.92
C TRP A 630 -29.81 -6.78 -7.07
N GLU A 631 -29.45 -7.97 -7.57
CA GLU A 631 -29.57 -9.22 -6.81
C GLU A 631 -28.69 -9.23 -5.55
N LEU A 632 -27.48 -8.67 -5.65
CA LEU A 632 -26.57 -8.57 -4.49
C LEU A 632 -27.15 -7.62 -3.45
N LEU A 633 -27.64 -6.46 -3.90
CA LEU A 633 -28.25 -5.46 -3.01
C LEU A 633 -29.51 -5.97 -2.32
N GLU A 634 -30.38 -6.68 -3.05
CA GLU A 634 -31.56 -7.32 -2.48
C GLU A 634 -31.15 -8.31 -1.39
N LYS A 635 -30.16 -9.18 -1.65
CA LYS A 635 -29.66 -10.14 -0.65
C LYS A 635 -29.09 -9.44 0.59
N MET A 636 -28.29 -8.38 0.41
CA MET A 636 -27.69 -7.65 1.53
C MET A 636 -28.75 -6.97 2.41
N VAL A 637 -29.69 -6.25 1.80
CA VAL A 637 -30.74 -5.51 2.53
C VAL A 637 -31.72 -6.47 3.19
N LYS A 638 -32.14 -7.53 2.49
CA LYS A 638 -33.06 -8.54 3.02
C LYS A 638 -32.48 -9.27 4.21
N LEU A 639 -31.24 -9.77 4.08
CA LEU A 639 -30.57 -10.49 5.16
C LEU A 639 -30.38 -9.59 6.40
N ALA A 640 -29.99 -8.32 6.20
CA ALA A 640 -29.87 -7.36 7.29
C ALA A 640 -31.24 -7.04 7.94
N ASN A 641 -32.30 -6.86 7.14
CA ASN A 641 -33.62 -6.58 7.66
C ASN A 641 -34.16 -7.71 8.55
N GLU A 642 -33.99 -8.96 8.12
CA GLU A 642 -34.47 -10.17 8.81
C GLU A 642 -33.72 -10.46 10.12
N LYS A 643 -32.43 -10.10 10.21
CA LYS A 643 -31.55 -10.51 11.32
C LYS A 643 -31.24 -9.41 12.33
N LEU A 644 -31.37 -8.14 11.96
CA LEU A 644 -31.09 -7.01 12.85
C LEU A 644 -32.31 -6.61 13.67
N SER A 645 -32.10 -6.30 14.95
CA SER A 645 -33.15 -5.75 15.83
C SER A 645 -33.50 -4.30 15.47
N VAL A 646 -32.55 -3.55 14.89
CA VAL A 646 -32.73 -2.16 14.43
C VAL A 646 -33.03 -2.06 12.93
N PRO A 647 -33.78 -1.04 12.46
CA PRO A 647 -34.08 -0.81 11.04
C PRO A 647 -32.85 -0.66 10.14
N ILE A 648 -33.00 -1.10 8.88
CA ILE A 648 -32.01 -0.91 7.81
C ILE A 648 -32.47 0.23 6.90
N THR A 649 -31.58 1.18 6.63
CA THR A 649 -31.78 2.29 5.70
C THR A 649 -30.77 2.21 4.57
N CYS A 650 -31.02 2.91 3.47
CA CYS A 650 -30.09 2.98 2.34
C CYS A 650 -29.91 4.41 1.89
N LYS A 651 -28.70 4.73 1.40
CA LYS A 651 -28.40 6.00 0.73
C LYS A 651 -27.92 5.78 -0.69
N ILE A 652 -28.69 6.25 -1.67
CA ILE A 652 -28.40 6.04 -3.11
C ILE A 652 -28.01 7.32 -3.84
N ARG A 653 -27.44 7.15 -5.04
CA ARG A 653 -27.39 8.14 -6.11
C ARG A 653 -28.33 7.72 -7.25
N VAL A 654 -28.79 8.68 -8.04
CA VAL A 654 -29.76 8.43 -9.12
C VAL A 654 -29.09 7.95 -10.41
N PHE A 655 -29.84 7.23 -11.24
CA PHE A 655 -29.49 6.99 -12.65
C PHE A 655 -29.77 8.25 -13.49
N LYS A 656 -29.44 8.21 -14.79
CA LYS A 656 -29.82 9.29 -15.71
C LYS A 656 -31.32 9.26 -15.99
N GLU A 657 -31.87 8.05 -16.04
CA GLU A 657 -33.27 7.77 -16.28
C GLU A 657 -34.03 7.73 -14.95
N ILE A 658 -35.12 8.51 -14.87
CA ILE A 658 -35.98 8.58 -13.68
C ILE A 658 -36.60 7.20 -13.39
N ASP A 659 -37.13 6.53 -14.41
CA ASP A 659 -37.82 5.24 -14.24
C ASP A 659 -36.91 4.13 -13.72
N LYS A 660 -35.64 4.11 -14.17
CA LYS A 660 -34.63 3.18 -13.66
C LYS A 660 -34.32 3.47 -12.20
N THR A 661 -34.25 4.74 -11.81
CA THR A 661 -34.06 5.16 -10.41
C THR A 661 -35.25 4.75 -9.54
N VAL A 662 -36.48 4.93 -10.02
CA VAL A 662 -37.71 4.52 -9.33
C VAL A 662 -37.74 3.00 -9.12
N SER A 663 -37.46 2.22 -10.17
CA SER A 663 -37.44 0.75 -10.10
C SER A 663 -36.38 0.25 -9.11
N TYR A 664 -35.20 0.89 -9.12
CA TYR A 664 -34.12 0.60 -8.19
C TYR A 664 -34.52 0.89 -6.73
N ALA A 665 -35.20 2.01 -6.49
CA ALA A 665 -35.69 2.39 -5.17
C ALA A 665 -36.77 1.42 -4.65
N GLN A 666 -37.71 1.01 -5.51
CA GLN A 666 -38.76 0.04 -5.17
C GLN A 666 -38.18 -1.35 -4.86
N MET A 667 -37.12 -1.76 -5.54
CA MET A 667 -36.40 -3.00 -5.22
C MET A 667 -35.82 -2.94 -3.79
N LEU A 668 -35.19 -1.83 -3.41
CA LEU A 668 -34.64 -1.66 -2.06
C LEU A 668 -35.73 -1.65 -0.97
N GLU A 669 -36.87 -0.99 -1.23
CA GLU A 669 -38.04 -1.02 -0.34
C GLU A 669 -38.56 -2.45 -0.17
N LYS A 670 -38.78 -3.18 -1.27
CA LYS A 670 -39.23 -4.58 -1.25
C LYS A 670 -38.25 -5.50 -0.52
N ALA A 671 -36.94 -5.24 -0.62
CA ALA A 671 -35.91 -5.98 0.10
C ALA A 671 -35.93 -5.73 1.62
N GLY A 672 -36.61 -4.69 2.09
CA GLY A 672 -36.77 -4.39 3.53
C GLY A 672 -36.15 -3.09 4.01
N CYS A 673 -35.71 -2.22 3.10
CA CYS A 673 -35.28 -0.86 3.45
C CYS A 673 -36.44 -0.08 4.10
N GLN A 674 -36.20 0.54 5.26
CA GLN A 674 -37.23 1.23 6.05
C GLN A 674 -37.20 2.76 5.88
N LEU A 675 -36.13 3.30 5.32
CA LEU A 675 -35.99 4.71 4.95
C LEU A 675 -34.94 4.84 3.85
N LEU A 676 -35.24 5.62 2.81
CA LEU A 676 -34.34 5.80 1.66
C LEU A 676 -33.87 7.25 1.54
N THR A 677 -32.56 7.46 1.57
CA THR A 677 -31.96 8.76 1.24
C THR A 677 -31.54 8.80 -0.22
N VAL A 678 -32.09 9.75 -0.99
CA VAL A 678 -31.82 9.91 -2.43
C VAL A 678 -30.95 11.13 -2.67
N HIS A 679 -29.71 10.91 -3.12
CA HIS A 679 -28.90 11.99 -3.65
C HIS A 679 -29.22 12.22 -5.13
N GLY A 680 -29.79 13.38 -5.47
CA GLY A 680 -30.23 13.73 -6.84
C GLY A 680 -29.12 13.90 -7.89
N ARG A 681 -27.92 13.37 -7.66
CA ARG A 681 -26.80 13.41 -8.61
C ARG A 681 -26.44 12.01 -9.05
N THR A 682 -26.07 11.87 -10.31
CA THR A 682 -25.56 10.62 -10.89
C THR A 682 -24.15 10.28 -10.38
N LYS A 683 -23.66 9.07 -10.68
CA LYS A 683 -22.29 8.65 -10.34
C LYS A 683 -21.19 9.50 -10.98
N ASP A 684 -21.48 10.14 -12.12
CA ASP A 684 -20.54 10.95 -12.88
C ASP A 684 -20.48 12.40 -12.40
N GLN A 685 -21.53 12.87 -11.72
CA GLN A 685 -21.64 14.20 -11.14
C GLN A 685 -20.86 14.32 -9.81
N LYS A 686 -19.54 14.49 -9.93
CA LYS A 686 -18.61 14.61 -8.79
C LYS A 686 -17.44 15.57 -9.06
N GLY A 687 -16.82 16.10 -8.01
CA GLY A 687 -15.62 16.95 -8.12
C GLY A 687 -15.89 18.24 -8.89
N ALA A 688 -15.07 18.55 -9.90
CA ALA A 688 -15.28 19.72 -10.75
C ALA A 688 -16.57 19.63 -11.61
N MET A 689 -17.07 18.42 -11.85
CA MET A 689 -18.27 18.15 -12.64
C MET A 689 -19.51 17.91 -11.74
N THR A 690 -19.53 18.50 -10.55
CA THR A 690 -20.58 18.22 -9.55
C THR A 690 -21.98 18.56 -10.06
N GLY A 691 -22.15 19.66 -10.79
CA GLY A 691 -23.44 20.09 -11.34
C GLY A 691 -24.54 20.27 -10.28
N ILE A 692 -25.78 20.42 -10.77
CA ILE A 692 -26.99 20.56 -9.94
C ILE A 692 -27.61 19.18 -9.70
N ALA A 693 -28.08 18.93 -8.47
CA ALA A 693 -28.85 17.75 -8.13
C ALA A 693 -30.29 17.88 -8.69
N SER A 694 -30.78 16.85 -9.37
CA SER A 694 -32.14 16.78 -9.88
C SER A 694 -33.11 16.44 -8.74
N TRP A 695 -33.89 17.44 -8.33
CA TRP A 695 -35.01 17.26 -7.41
C TRP A 695 -36.21 16.57 -8.07
N GLU A 696 -36.29 16.56 -9.40
CA GLU A 696 -37.29 15.79 -10.15
C GLU A 696 -37.15 14.28 -9.91
N HIS A 697 -35.92 13.76 -9.95
CA HIS A 697 -35.67 12.35 -9.63
C HIS A 697 -36.07 12.02 -8.20
N ILE A 698 -35.75 12.90 -7.25
CA ILE A 698 -36.10 12.72 -5.84
C ILE A 698 -37.62 12.70 -5.65
N LYS A 699 -38.34 13.65 -6.28
CA LYS A 699 -39.81 13.72 -6.27
C LYS A 699 -40.45 12.46 -6.87
N ALA A 700 -39.91 11.95 -7.96
CA ALA A 700 -40.41 10.73 -8.59
C ALA A 700 -40.24 9.50 -7.67
N VAL A 701 -39.08 9.37 -7.01
CA VAL A 701 -38.85 8.30 -6.03
C VAL A 701 -39.74 8.48 -4.79
N GLN A 702 -39.90 9.70 -4.29
CA GLN A 702 -40.76 9.96 -3.13
C GLN A 702 -42.21 9.54 -3.40
N LYS A 703 -42.73 9.82 -4.60
CA LYS A 703 -44.09 9.43 -4.99
C LYS A 703 -44.28 7.93 -5.20
N SER A 704 -43.22 7.17 -5.43
CA SER A 704 -43.29 5.75 -5.79
C SER A 704 -43.09 4.79 -4.62
N LEU A 705 -42.68 5.29 -3.45
CA LEU A 705 -42.39 4.51 -2.24
C LEU A 705 -43.41 4.77 -1.12
N ASN A 706 -43.59 3.77 -0.25
CA ASN A 706 -44.43 3.83 0.95
C ASN A 706 -43.61 3.98 2.25
N ILE A 707 -42.28 4.11 2.14
CA ILE A 707 -41.36 4.43 3.22
C ILE A 707 -40.95 5.92 3.18
N PRO A 708 -40.50 6.49 4.31
CA PRO A 708 -39.94 7.85 4.33
C PRO A 708 -38.75 8.00 3.38
N VAL A 709 -38.73 9.11 2.65
CA VAL A 709 -37.64 9.47 1.74
C VAL A 709 -36.97 10.75 2.21
N PHE A 710 -35.64 10.75 2.24
CA PHE A 710 -34.83 11.94 2.50
C PHE A 710 -34.12 12.44 1.23
N ALA A 711 -34.11 13.75 1.01
CA ALA A 711 -33.40 14.37 -0.09
C ALA A 711 -31.96 14.72 0.28
N ASN A 712 -31.04 14.60 -0.68
CA ASN A 712 -29.67 15.07 -0.53
C ASN A 712 -29.12 15.72 -1.82
N GLY A 713 -28.40 16.82 -1.65
CA GLY A 713 -27.74 17.56 -2.73
C GLY A 713 -28.35 18.94 -2.96
N ASN A 714 -27.47 19.92 -3.19
CA ASN A 714 -27.82 21.34 -3.39
C ASN A 714 -28.48 22.03 -2.17
N ILE A 715 -28.11 21.62 -0.95
CA ILE A 715 -28.61 22.22 0.30
C ILE A 715 -27.49 23.02 0.94
N GLN A 716 -27.61 24.36 0.91
CA GLN A 716 -26.59 25.28 1.41
C GLN A 716 -27.13 26.22 2.49
N HIS A 717 -28.43 26.47 2.51
CA HIS A 717 -29.13 27.30 3.50
C HIS A 717 -30.39 26.60 4.03
N LEU A 718 -30.96 27.12 5.11
CA LEU A 718 -32.26 26.66 5.63
C LEU A 718 -33.38 26.81 4.58
N SER A 719 -33.38 27.89 3.81
CA SER A 719 -34.36 28.10 2.73
C SER A 719 -34.28 27.04 1.62
N ASP A 720 -33.09 26.46 1.37
CA ASP A 720 -32.96 25.32 0.44
C ASP A 720 -33.61 24.06 1.00
N VAL A 721 -33.57 23.87 2.32
CA VAL A 721 -34.23 22.76 3.00
C VAL A 721 -35.75 22.86 2.83
N GLU A 722 -36.32 24.02 3.16
CA GLU A 722 -37.76 24.28 3.06
C GLU A 722 -38.26 24.11 1.62
N ARG A 723 -37.54 24.71 0.67
CA ARG A 723 -37.85 24.62 -0.76
C ARG A 723 -37.74 23.18 -1.27
N CYS A 724 -36.71 22.44 -0.85
CA CYS A 724 -36.54 21.05 -1.26
C CYS A 724 -37.71 20.18 -0.75
N ILE A 725 -38.15 20.37 0.50
CA ILE A 725 -39.31 19.67 1.07
C ILE A 725 -40.58 20.03 0.29
N GLN A 726 -40.83 21.32 0.05
CA GLN A 726 -42.01 21.80 -0.65
C GLN A 726 -42.10 21.25 -2.10
N GLU A 727 -40.98 21.26 -2.82
CA GLU A 727 -40.96 20.83 -4.22
C GLU A 727 -41.04 19.31 -4.39
N THR A 728 -40.35 18.56 -3.52
CA THR A 728 -40.20 17.10 -3.66
C THR A 728 -41.14 16.26 -2.81
N GLY A 729 -41.71 16.80 -1.73
CA GLY A 729 -42.59 16.08 -0.81
C GLY A 729 -41.87 15.13 0.16
N VAL A 730 -40.54 15.20 0.25
CA VAL A 730 -39.72 14.35 1.14
C VAL A 730 -39.93 14.66 2.61
N GLN A 731 -39.69 13.68 3.47
CA GLN A 731 -39.87 13.79 4.93
C GLN A 731 -38.72 14.52 5.62
N GLY A 732 -37.55 14.57 4.98
CA GLY A 732 -36.36 15.21 5.53
C GLY A 732 -35.31 15.51 4.47
N VAL A 733 -34.38 16.38 4.82
CA VAL A 733 -33.35 16.89 3.93
C VAL A 733 -32.01 16.82 4.62
N MET A 734 -31.04 16.30 3.87
CA MET A 734 -29.69 16.07 4.34
C MET A 734 -28.72 17.08 3.75
N SER A 735 -27.93 17.75 4.61
CA SER A 735 -26.85 18.65 4.20
C SER A 735 -25.48 18.04 4.46
N ALA A 736 -24.54 18.22 3.52
CA ALA A 736 -23.16 17.73 3.59
C ALA A 736 -22.18 18.92 3.58
N GLU A 737 -21.68 19.31 2.39
CA GLU A 737 -20.74 20.44 2.27
C GLU A 737 -21.29 21.76 2.86
N GLY A 738 -22.61 22.01 2.77
CA GLY A 738 -23.21 23.21 3.37
C GLY A 738 -23.01 23.28 4.88
N ASN A 739 -23.24 22.17 5.60
CA ASN A 739 -23.02 22.09 7.04
C ASN A 739 -21.53 22.24 7.43
N LEU A 740 -20.60 21.78 6.60
CA LEU A 740 -19.15 21.97 6.83
C LEU A 740 -18.67 23.42 6.72
N HIS A 741 -19.39 24.24 5.94
CA HIS A 741 -19.11 25.66 5.77
C HIS A 741 -19.94 26.54 6.72
N ASN A 742 -21.09 26.06 7.16
CA ASN A 742 -21.91 26.66 8.19
C ASN A 742 -22.58 25.58 9.05
N PRO A 743 -22.01 25.24 10.23
CA PRO A 743 -22.62 24.28 11.15
C PRO A 743 -24.03 24.69 11.58
N ALA A 744 -24.29 26.00 11.62
CA ALA A 744 -25.57 26.58 12.00
C ALA A 744 -26.58 26.74 10.85
N LEU A 745 -26.39 25.97 9.77
CA LEU A 745 -27.28 25.96 8.61
C LEU A 745 -28.75 25.68 9.00
N PHE A 746 -29.01 24.78 9.95
CA PHE A 746 -30.37 24.39 10.33
C PHE A 746 -31.05 25.37 11.30
N ASP A 747 -30.29 26.21 11.99
CA ASP A 747 -30.82 27.37 12.75
C ASP A 747 -31.20 28.54 11.83
N GLY A 748 -30.77 28.49 10.56
CA GLY A 748 -30.98 29.58 9.61
C GLY A 748 -30.11 30.81 9.88
N CYS A 749 -29.10 30.69 10.74
CA CYS A 749 -28.18 31.78 11.07
C CYS A 749 -26.83 31.62 10.34
N SER A 750 -26.05 32.70 10.32
CA SER A 750 -24.71 32.74 9.72
C SER A 750 -23.78 33.42 10.72
N PRO A 751 -23.32 32.69 11.75
CA PRO A 751 -22.46 33.25 12.78
C PRO A 751 -21.05 33.54 12.26
N PRO A 752 -20.24 34.32 12.98
CA PRO A 752 -18.83 34.43 12.70
C PRO A 752 -18.10 33.08 12.76
N VAL A 753 -17.16 32.88 11.84
CA VAL A 753 -16.50 31.58 11.66
C VAL A 753 -15.61 31.16 12.84
N TRP A 754 -15.19 32.11 13.69
CA TRP A 754 -14.42 31.79 14.90
C TRP A 754 -15.31 31.29 16.05
N GLU A 755 -16.57 31.72 16.14
CA GLU A 755 -17.49 31.26 17.19
C GLU A 755 -17.78 29.76 17.02
N MET A 756 -18.10 29.37 15.79
CA MET A 756 -18.29 27.95 15.44
C MET A 756 -17.02 27.12 15.66
N ALA A 757 -15.84 27.72 15.41
CA ALA A 757 -14.57 27.03 15.64
C ALA A 757 -14.27 26.86 17.13
N GLU A 758 -14.57 27.86 17.95
CA GLU A 758 -14.41 27.82 19.41
C GLU A 758 -15.33 26.77 20.03
N GLU A 759 -16.61 26.76 19.66
CA GLU A 759 -17.57 25.75 20.11
C GLU A 759 -17.15 24.34 19.70
N TYR A 760 -16.69 24.18 18.46
CA TYR A 760 -16.19 22.90 17.97
C TYR A 760 -14.94 22.44 18.74
N LEU A 761 -13.97 23.32 18.96
CA LEU A 761 -12.75 23.00 19.70
C LEU A 761 -13.05 22.66 21.17
N GLU A 762 -14.10 23.25 21.76
CA GLU A 762 -14.54 22.92 23.11
C GLU A 762 -15.16 21.51 23.17
N LEU A 763 -16.01 21.16 22.20
CA LEU A 763 -16.54 19.80 22.06
C LEU A 763 -15.43 18.76 21.85
N VAL A 764 -14.41 19.09 21.05
CA VAL A 764 -13.24 18.23 20.84
C VAL A 764 -12.46 17.99 22.14
N LYS A 765 -12.39 18.97 23.05
CA LYS A 765 -11.77 18.78 24.38
C LYS A 765 -12.65 17.94 25.30
N GLN A 766 -13.97 18.12 25.23
CA GLN A 766 -14.92 17.44 26.10
C GLN A 766 -15.06 15.94 25.77
N TYR A 767 -14.96 15.58 24.48
CA TYR A 767 -15.15 14.21 23.99
C TYR A 767 -13.89 13.65 23.29
N PRO A 768 -12.79 13.36 24.01
CA PRO A 768 -11.63 12.67 23.46
C PRO A 768 -11.90 11.16 23.29
N PRO A 769 -11.34 10.48 22.27
CA PRO A 769 -10.22 10.92 21.43
C PRO A 769 -10.60 11.37 19.99
N CYS A 770 -10.63 12.68 19.71
CA CYS A 770 -10.73 13.18 18.34
C CYS A 770 -9.35 13.35 17.67
N THR A 771 -9.18 12.80 16.46
CA THR A 771 -7.91 12.89 15.73
C THR A 771 -7.67 14.30 15.20
N LEU A 772 -6.48 14.86 15.42
CA LEU A 772 -6.11 16.22 14.98
C LEU A 772 -6.27 16.45 13.47
N SER A 773 -6.26 15.41 12.64
CA SER A 773 -6.55 15.50 11.21
C SER A 773 -7.99 15.94 10.93
N TYR A 774 -8.96 15.43 11.69
CA TYR A 774 -10.38 15.77 11.55
C TYR A 774 -10.60 17.23 11.95
N VAL A 775 -10.09 17.60 13.13
CA VAL A 775 -10.14 18.99 13.62
C VAL A 775 -9.58 19.97 12.59
N ARG A 776 -8.38 19.70 12.06
CA ARG A 776 -7.77 20.57 11.05
C ARG A 776 -8.57 20.62 9.74
N ALA A 777 -9.13 19.50 9.29
CA ALA A 777 -9.92 19.44 8.07
C ALA A 777 -11.19 20.28 8.17
N HIS A 778 -11.88 20.21 9.32
CA HIS A 778 -13.04 21.03 9.63
C HIS A 778 -12.71 22.52 9.68
N LEU A 779 -11.64 22.91 10.36
CA LEU A 779 -11.19 24.31 10.40
C LEU A 779 -10.84 24.86 9.00
N PHE A 780 -10.26 24.04 8.11
CA PHE A 780 -10.04 24.45 6.72
C PHE A 780 -11.31 24.68 5.91
N LYS A 781 -12.41 24.00 6.27
CA LYS A 781 -13.72 24.13 5.62
C LYS A 781 -14.48 25.33 6.17
N LEU A 782 -14.57 25.41 7.49
CA LEU A 782 -15.22 26.51 8.20
C LEU A 782 -14.58 27.87 7.85
N TRP A 783 -13.24 27.95 7.82
CA TRP A 783 -12.50 29.17 7.50
C TRP A 783 -12.14 29.31 6.02
N HIS A 784 -12.84 28.63 5.11
CA HIS A 784 -12.43 28.55 3.71
C HIS A 784 -12.20 29.92 3.07
N HIS A 785 -13.14 30.86 3.26
CA HIS A 785 -13.08 32.21 2.70
C HIS A 785 -12.07 33.08 3.45
N THR A 786 -12.09 33.06 4.78
CA THR A 786 -11.15 33.79 5.63
C THR A 786 -9.68 33.43 5.36
N LEU A 787 -9.37 32.16 5.13
CA LEU A 787 -8.02 31.69 4.84
C LEU A 787 -7.54 32.00 3.40
N GLN A 788 -8.42 32.45 2.50
CA GLN A 788 -7.99 32.97 1.20
C GLN A 788 -7.40 34.37 1.32
N ILE A 789 -7.90 35.15 2.28
CA ILE A 789 -7.43 36.50 2.60
C ILE A 789 -6.22 36.40 3.53
N HIS A 790 -6.32 35.66 4.63
CA HIS A 790 -5.23 35.42 5.57
C HIS A 790 -4.42 34.17 5.22
N GLN A 791 -3.66 34.23 4.11
CA GLN A 791 -2.87 33.11 3.60
C GLN A 791 -1.77 32.66 4.57
N ASP A 792 -1.26 33.57 5.41
CA ASP A 792 -0.28 33.26 6.44
C ASP A 792 -0.87 32.37 7.56
N LEU A 793 -2.10 32.66 8.02
CA LEU A 793 -2.81 31.80 8.96
C LEU A 793 -3.14 30.43 8.35
N ARG A 794 -3.38 30.38 7.04
CA ARG A 794 -3.57 29.11 6.31
C ARG A 794 -2.32 28.23 6.37
N GLU A 795 -1.15 28.83 6.20
CA GLU A 795 0.13 28.13 6.35
C GLU A 795 0.41 27.72 7.79
N GLU A 796 0.06 28.56 8.75
CA GLU A 796 0.20 28.27 10.17
C GLU A 796 -0.67 27.07 10.57
N LEU A 797 -1.96 27.10 10.24
CA LEU A 797 -2.91 26.01 10.46
C LEU A 797 -2.42 24.66 9.90
N ALA A 798 -1.77 24.69 8.73
CA ALA A 798 -1.21 23.51 8.09
C ALA A 798 -0.01 22.89 8.87
N LYS A 799 0.73 23.69 9.64
CA LYS A 799 1.95 23.28 10.36
C LYS A 799 1.68 22.84 11.81
N VAL A 800 0.53 23.20 12.38
CA VAL A 800 0.15 22.88 13.77
C VAL A 800 0.12 21.38 14.04
N LYS A 801 0.65 20.96 15.20
CA LYS A 801 0.81 19.56 15.61
C LYS A 801 0.05 19.15 16.88
N ASN A 802 -0.62 20.08 17.55
CA ASN A 802 -1.37 19.82 18.77
C ASN A 802 -2.65 20.67 18.80
N LEU A 803 -3.58 20.34 19.71
CA LEU A 803 -4.87 21.03 19.81
C LEU A 803 -4.72 22.49 20.27
N GLN A 804 -3.78 22.75 21.19
CA GLN A 804 -3.50 24.10 21.67
C GLN A 804 -3.10 25.04 20.52
N GLY A 805 -2.21 24.59 19.63
CA GLY A 805 -1.82 25.39 18.48
C GLY A 805 -2.97 25.65 17.50
N LEU A 806 -4.00 24.79 17.45
CA LEU A 806 -5.19 25.06 16.63
C LEU A 806 -6.05 26.15 17.27
N ALA A 807 -6.20 26.12 18.60
CA ALA A 807 -6.86 27.17 19.36
C ALA A 807 -6.12 28.51 19.25
N ASP A 808 -4.78 28.50 19.25
CA ASP A 808 -3.96 29.71 19.08
C ASP A 808 -4.18 30.34 17.69
N VAL A 809 -4.25 29.52 16.63
CA VAL A 809 -4.59 29.99 15.27
C VAL A 809 -6.02 30.55 15.23
N SER A 810 -6.98 29.90 15.89
CA SER A 810 -8.37 30.40 16.01
C SER A 810 -8.41 31.78 16.65
N ASN A 811 -7.69 31.97 17.78
CA ASN A 811 -7.61 33.24 18.48
C ASN A 811 -6.97 34.34 17.63
N LYS A 812 -5.89 34.03 16.90
CA LYS A 812 -5.26 34.98 15.97
C LYS A 812 -6.20 35.38 14.84
N LEU A 813 -6.94 34.42 14.27
CA LEU A 813 -7.93 34.67 13.23
C LEU A 813 -9.03 35.60 13.76
N ARG A 814 -9.58 35.30 14.94
CA ARG A 814 -10.59 36.14 15.61
C ARG A 814 -10.11 37.58 15.79
N LEU A 815 -8.93 37.78 16.38
CA LEU A 815 -8.38 39.12 16.63
C LEU A 815 -8.22 39.91 15.32
N ARG A 816 -7.74 39.27 14.25
CA ARG A 816 -7.61 39.94 12.95
C ARG A 816 -8.94 40.34 12.36
N CYS A 817 -9.93 39.46 12.39
CA CYS A 817 -11.26 39.79 11.89
C CYS A 817 -11.91 40.90 12.73
N GLN A 818 -11.74 40.89 14.06
CA GLN A 818 -12.22 41.96 14.94
C GLN A 818 -11.54 43.31 14.65
N GLU A 819 -10.24 43.31 14.36
CA GLU A 819 -9.54 44.52 13.92
C GLU A 819 -10.03 45.03 12.56
N GLU A 820 -10.36 44.13 11.62
CA GLU A 820 -10.91 44.50 10.32
C GLU A 820 -12.31 45.12 10.44
N ILE A 821 -13.15 44.55 11.30
CA ILE A 821 -14.47 45.09 11.65
C ILE A 821 -14.33 46.47 12.29
N ALA A 822 -13.42 46.63 13.26
CA ALA A 822 -13.16 47.92 13.92
C ALA A 822 -12.65 49.01 12.96
N LYS A 823 -11.97 48.61 11.87
CA LYS A 823 -11.47 49.51 10.82
C LYS A 823 -12.52 49.86 9.75
N GLY A 824 -13.74 49.31 9.85
CA GLY A 824 -14.84 49.61 8.92
C GLY A 824 -14.68 49.01 7.51
N LYS A 825 -13.84 47.98 7.35
CA LYS A 825 -13.59 47.34 6.04
C LYS A 825 -14.79 46.56 5.47
N ASP A 826 -15.82 46.34 6.27
CA ASP A 826 -17.02 45.57 5.95
C ASP A 826 -17.77 46.08 4.70
N VAL A 827 -17.62 47.37 4.39
CA VAL A 827 -18.31 48.03 3.26
C VAL A 827 -17.50 47.95 1.96
N GLU A 828 -16.17 48.05 2.02
CA GLU A 828 -15.30 48.06 0.82
C GLU A 828 -15.11 46.66 0.19
N GLU A 829 -15.11 45.58 0.99
CA GLU A 829 -14.91 44.22 0.46
C GLU A 829 -16.13 43.62 -0.27
N LYS A 830 -17.34 44.18 -0.07
CA LYS A 830 -18.52 43.80 -0.87
C LYS A 830 -18.31 44.06 -2.36
N GLU A 831 -17.56 45.10 -2.72
CA GLU A 831 -17.31 45.47 -4.11
C GLU A 831 -16.14 44.69 -4.75
N GLY A 832 -15.22 44.13 -3.94
CA GLY A 832 -14.00 43.47 -4.42
C GLY A 832 -13.96 41.93 -4.34
N SER A 833 -14.65 41.31 -3.37
CA SER A 833 -14.50 39.87 -3.06
C SER A 833 -15.44 38.94 -3.84
N GLY A 834 -16.57 39.45 -4.32
CA GLY A 834 -17.62 38.65 -4.98
C GLY A 834 -18.34 37.67 -4.04
N LEU A 835 -18.18 37.80 -2.71
CA LEU A 835 -18.87 37.03 -1.69
C LEU A 835 -20.16 37.73 -1.24
N PRO A 836 -21.23 36.98 -0.91
CA PRO A 836 -22.49 37.57 -0.45
C PRO A 836 -22.41 38.16 0.97
N LEU A 837 -21.53 37.62 1.81
CA LEU A 837 -21.30 38.07 3.20
C LEU A 837 -19.81 38.32 3.42
N PRO A 838 -19.42 39.13 4.42
CA PRO A 838 -18.02 39.31 4.79
C PRO A 838 -17.32 37.96 5.03
N HIS A 839 -16.03 37.87 4.69
CA HIS A 839 -15.31 36.60 4.64
C HIS A 839 -15.25 35.84 5.96
N TRP A 840 -15.42 36.55 7.08
CA TRP A 840 -15.43 36.01 8.44
C TRP A 840 -16.81 35.56 8.92
N ILE A 841 -17.85 35.67 8.10
CA ILE A 841 -19.18 35.14 8.38
C ILE A 841 -19.32 33.77 7.69
N CYS A 842 -19.84 32.77 8.44
CA CYS A 842 -20.15 31.44 7.93
C CYS A 842 -21.06 31.57 6.70
N GLN A 843 -20.58 31.11 5.56
CA GLN A 843 -21.32 31.21 4.30
C GLN A 843 -20.94 30.05 3.37
N PRO A 844 -21.86 29.61 2.49
CA PRO A 844 -21.62 28.45 1.65
C PRO A 844 -20.45 28.62 0.69
N TYR A 845 -19.91 27.48 0.27
CA TYR A 845 -18.96 27.41 -0.84
C TYR A 845 -19.62 26.78 -2.06
N VAL A 846 -19.90 27.61 -3.07
CA VAL A 846 -20.33 27.14 -4.38
C VAL A 846 -19.09 26.91 -5.23
N ARG A 847 -18.87 25.66 -5.64
CA ARG A 847 -17.75 25.31 -6.50
C ARG A 847 -17.93 25.99 -7.87
N PRO A 848 -16.94 26.76 -8.36
CA PRO A 848 -17.01 27.35 -9.70
C PRO A 848 -17.19 26.27 -10.76
N VAL A 849 -18.11 26.50 -11.70
CA VAL A 849 -18.24 25.64 -12.90
C VAL A 849 -16.96 25.77 -13.72
N PRO A 850 -16.39 24.68 -14.25
CA PRO A 850 -15.27 24.76 -15.17
C PRO A 850 -15.63 25.70 -16.33
N LYS A 851 -14.87 26.78 -16.55
CA LYS A 851 -15.14 27.73 -17.64
C LYS A 851 -15.12 26.97 -18.96
N GLU A 852 -16.22 27.01 -19.69
CA GLU A 852 -16.23 26.60 -21.10
C GLU A 852 -15.31 27.55 -21.90
N PRO A 853 -14.56 27.05 -22.89
CA PRO A 853 -13.80 27.92 -23.77
C PRO A 853 -14.78 28.71 -24.63
N VAL A 854 -15.14 29.93 -24.21
CA VAL A 854 -16.04 30.81 -24.96
C VAL A 854 -15.34 31.22 -26.26
N ALA A 855 -15.90 30.78 -27.38
CA ALA A 855 -15.67 31.36 -28.69
C ALA A 855 -16.57 32.61 -28.83
N ASN A 856 -15.97 33.81 -28.91
CA ASN A 856 -16.26 34.82 -29.94
C ASN A 856 -15.68 36.21 -29.61
N GLY A 857 -15.15 36.85 -30.66
CA GLY A 857 -15.38 38.26 -31.02
C GLY A 857 -15.08 39.37 -30.02
N ASN A 858 -14.19 40.28 -30.44
CA ASN A 858 -14.01 41.66 -29.96
C ASN A 858 -13.31 41.90 -28.60
N GLY A 859 -11.98 41.91 -28.65
CA GLY A 859 -11.25 43.19 -28.63
C GLY A 859 -10.92 43.89 -27.30
N ARG A 860 -11.43 43.49 -26.12
CA ARG A 860 -11.16 44.27 -24.89
C ARG A 860 -10.48 43.55 -23.71
N SER A 861 -10.20 42.25 -23.82
CA SER A 861 -9.52 41.49 -22.75
C SER A 861 -7.97 41.63 -22.74
N SER A 862 -7.38 42.31 -23.74
CA SER A 862 -5.92 42.34 -23.95
C SER A 862 -5.18 43.38 -23.10
N GLU A 863 -5.86 44.46 -22.68
CA GLU A 863 -5.18 45.60 -22.01
C GLU A 863 -4.87 45.34 -20.53
N VAL A 864 -5.76 44.66 -19.80
CA VAL A 864 -5.53 44.35 -18.36
C VAL A 864 -4.38 43.36 -18.18
N LYS A 865 -4.21 42.40 -19.10
CA LYS A 865 -3.06 41.47 -19.10
C LYS A 865 -1.74 42.15 -19.49
N LYS A 866 -1.78 43.18 -20.35
CA LYS A 866 -0.59 43.96 -20.73
C LYS A 866 -0.08 44.84 -19.59
N ALA A 867 -0.97 45.49 -18.83
CA ALA A 867 -0.60 46.35 -17.71
C ALA A 867 0.12 45.58 -16.57
N VAL A 868 -0.38 44.39 -16.22
CA VAL A 868 0.25 43.52 -15.19
C VAL A 868 1.60 42.96 -15.66
N CYS A 869 1.74 42.70 -16.97
CA CYS A 869 2.98 42.20 -17.55
C CYS A 869 4.06 43.30 -17.68
N GLN A 870 3.67 44.53 -18.01
CA GLN A 870 4.59 45.68 -18.07
C GLN A 870 5.09 46.09 -16.69
N LYS A 871 4.24 46.07 -15.64
CA LYS A 871 4.66 46.40 -14.28
C LYS A 871 5.72 45.43 -13.74
N ARG A 872 5.62 44.13 -14.08
CA ARG A 872 6.65 43.11 -13.77
C ARG A 872 7.89 43.19 -14.65
N ALA A 873 7.77 43.73 -15.87
CA ALA A 873 8.90 43.88 -16.80
C ALA A 873 9.79 45.08 -16.45
N LEU A 874 9.23 46.14 -15.87
CA LEU A 874 9.96 47.32 -15.40
C LEU A 874 10.76 47.07 -14.11
N GLU A 875 10.32 46.14 -13.26
CA GLU A 875 11.08 45.75 -12.05
C GLU A 875 12.30 44.85 -12.37
N ASP A 876 12.33 44.22 -13.54
CA ASP A 876 13.42 43.32 -14.00
C ASP A 876 14.46 44.07 -14.88
N SER A 877 14.34 45.39 -15.10
CA SER A 877 15.25 46.19 -15.95
C SER A 877 16.42 46.86 -15.21
N ASP A 878 16.34 46.99 -13.88
CA ASP A 878 17.46 47.50 -13.09
C ASP A 878 18.43 46.35 -12.78
N GLY A 879 19.57 46.35 -13.48
CA GLY A 879 20.64 45.36 -13.40
C GLY A 879 21.39 45.29 -12.06
N SER A 880 20.72 45.53 -10.94
CA SER A 880 21.27 45.31 -9.59
C SER A 880 21.15 43.84 -9.19
N THR A 881 22.19 43.28 -8.58
CA THR A 881 22.31 41.86 -8.25
C THR A 881 21.41 41.39 -7.09
N ASP A 882 20.77 42.32 -6.39
CA ASP A 882 20.02 42.05 -5.15
C ASP A 882 18.53 41.71 -5.36
N THR A 883 18.01 41.79 -6.59
CA THR A 883 16.59 41.51 -6.90
C THR A 883 16.35 40.14 -7.55
N LEU A 884 17.39 39.32 -7.74
CA LEU A 884 17.22 37.98 -8.31
C LEU A 884 16.72 36.97 -7.28
N SER A 885 15.55 36.38 -7.53
CA SER A 885 15.02 35.24 -6.74
C SER A 885 16.06 34.13 -6.54
N LYS A 886 16.10 33.56 -5.33
CA LYS A 886 17.05 32.49 -4.92
C LYS A 886 17.14 31.34 -5.92
N ASN A 887 16.07 31.05 -6.67
CA ASN A 887 16.07 30.03 -7.72
C ASN A 887 16.73 30.48 -9.04
N LYS A 888 16.61 31.76 -9.43
CA LYS A 888 17.32 32.32 -10.61
C LYS A 888 18.83 32.42 -10.31
N GLN A 889 19.22 32.86 -9.11
CA GLN A 889 20.62 32.84 -8.65
C GLN A 889 21.21 31.42 -8.69
N LYS A 890 20.49 30.42 -8.17
CA LYS A 890 20.93 29.01 -8.19
C LYS A 890 21.00 28.37 -9.58
N LYS A 891 20.28 28.93 -10.57
CA LYS A 891 20.34 28.51 -11.98
C LYS A 891 21.50 29.18 -12.72
N ARG A 892 21.83 30.44 -12.38
CA ARG A 892 23.02 31.14 -12.91
C ARG A 892 24.32 30.60 -12.32
N SER A 893 24.32 30.20 -11.04
CA SER A 893 25.49 29.54 -10.43
C SER A 893 25.81 28.17 -11.03
N ARG A 894 24.80 27.48 -11.59
CA ARG A 894 24.96 26.22 -12.32
C ARG A 894 25.30 26.40 -13.80
N ASN A 895 25.06 27.58 -14.36
CA ASN A 895 25.41 27.92 -15.74
C ASN A 895 25.60 29.44 -15.86
N PRO A 896 26.85 29.93 -15.77
CA PRO A 896 27.17 31.36 -15.69
C PRO A 896 26.65 32.17 -16.89
N ASN A 897 26.58 31.53 -18.07
CA ASN A 897 26.19 32.18 -19.33
C ASN A 897 24.67 32.16 -19.59
N LYS A 898 23.86 31.71 -18.63
CA LYS A 898 22.41 31.60 -18.81
C LYS A 898 21.74 32.97 -18.66
N ASN A 899 21.36 33.56 -19.79
CA ASN A 899 20.72 34.87 -19.84
C ASN A 899 19.19 34.76 -19.61
N PHE A 900 18.62 35.67 -18.81
CA PHE A 900 17.19 35.65 -18.43
C PHE A 900 16.37 36.73 -19.12
N CYS A 901 16.99 37.57 -19.98
CA CYS A 901 16.30 38.61 -20.75
C CYS A 901 15.29 38.02 -21.76
N PRO A 902 14.01 38.45 -21.74
CA PRO A 902 12.96 37.94 -22.63
C PRO A 902 13.21 38.15 -24.13
N GLU A 903 13.97 39.19 -24.49
CA GLU A 903 14.16 39.65 -25.88
C GLU A 903 15.06 38.74 -26.73
N GLN A 904 15.83 37.85 -26.10
CA GLN A 904 16.82 36.99 -26.78
C GLN A 904 16.37 35.52 -26.96
N LYS A 905 15.07 35.19 -26.78
CA LYS A 905 14.58 33.82 -27.04
C LYS A 905 14.55 33.51 -28.55
N PRO A 906 15.04 32.33 -29.00
CA PRO A 906 15.07 31.99 -30.42
C PRO A 906 13.65 31.84 -31.01
N LYS A 907 13.38 32.50 -32.14
CA LYS A 907 12.14 32.38 -32.92
C LYS A 907 12.16 31.10 -33.74
N TYR A 908 11.18 30.22 -33.55
CA TYR A 908 11.04 28.98 -34.33
C TYR A 908 10.28 29.22 -35.65
N ILE A 909 10.64 28.46 -36.67
CA ILE A 909 9.97 28.48 -37.98
C ILE A 909 8.64 27.72 -37.86
N LYS A 910 7.54 28.34 -38.32
CA LYS A 910 6.18 27.79 -38.21
C LYS A 910 5.87 26.86 -39.38
N CYS A 911 4.96 25.92 -39.16
CA CYS A 911 4.44 25.05 -40.21
C CYS A 911 3.48 25.83 -41.12
N GLU A 912 3.54 25.58 -42.42
CA GLU A 912 2.75 26.32 -43.41
C GLU A 912 1.25 26.01 -43.33
N GLN A 913 0.88 24.81 -42.88
CA GLN A 913 -0.53 24.39 -42.72
C GLN A 913 -1.11 24.67 -41.33
N CYS A 914 -0.26 24.98 -40.35
CA CYS A 914 -0.63 25.02 -38.94
C CYS A 914 0.35 25.95 -38.23
N TRP A 915 -0.10 26.91 -37.42
CA TRP A 915 0.79 27.88 -36.74
C TRP A 915 1.77 27.26 -35.71
N ASN A 916 1.78 25.92 -35.57
CA ASN A 916 2.70 25.20 -34.70
C ASN A 916 4.13 25.14 -35.28
N PRO A 917 5.16 24.88 -34.44
CA PRO A 917 6.54 24.77 -34.90
C PRO A 917 6.73 23.65 -35.93
N LYS A 918 7.51 23.96 -36.97
CA LYS A 918 7.91 23.00 -38.01
C LYS A 918 8.88 21.96 -37.45
N GLY A 919 8.72 20.70 -37.84
CA GLY A 919 9.69 19.66 -37.49
C GLY A 919 11.00 19.86 -38.26
N ASN A 920 12.11 20.09 -37.56
CA ASN A 920 13.40 20.48 -38.16
C ASN A 920 13.94 19.54 -39.27
N LYS A 921 13.47 18.28 -39.33
CA LYS A 921 13.88 17.28 -40.34
C LYS A 921 12.70 16.59 -41.03
N CYS A 922 11.50 17.17 -40.95
CA CYS A 922 10.31 16.58 -41.54
C CYS A 922 10.41 16.58 -43.07
N VAL A 923 10.26 15.41 -43.71
CA VAL A 923 10.29 15.29 -45.19
C VAL A 923 9.23 16.13 -45.89
N PHE A 924 8.08 16.33 -45.23
CA PHE A 924 7.01 17.21 -45.74
C PHE A 924 7.12 18.67 -45.30
N ASN A 925 8.16 19.05 -44.55
CA ASN A 925 8.30 20.40 -44.00
C ASN A 925 7.14 20.89 -43.11
N LEU A 926 6.41 19.97 -42.46
CA LEU A 926 5.22 20.27 -41.66
C LEU A 926 5.41 20.00 -40.16
N CYS A 927 4.47 20.48 -39.34
CA CYS A 927 4.29 20.06 -37.95
C CYS A 927 3.90 18.57 -37.91
N ARG A 928 4.18 17.85 -36.81
CA ARG A 928 3.90 16.40 -36.70
C ARG A 928 2.46 16.03 -37.06
N GLY A 929 1.49 16.85 -36.66
CA GLY A 929 0.06 16.64 -36.95
C GLY A 929 -0.25 16.72 -38.45
N CYS A 930 0.18 17.79 -39.12
CA CYS A 930 -0.01 17.98 -40.56
C CYS A 930 0.77 16.96 -41.39
N CYS A 931 2.00 16.65 -40.97
CA CYS A 931 2.83 15.60 -41.56
C CYS A 931 2.13 14.24 -41.55
N LYS A 932 1.48 13.86 -40.45
CA LYS A 932 0.75 12.59 -40.34
C LYS A 932 -0.41 12.49 -41.32
N LYS A 933 -1.20 13.57 -41.48
CA LYS A 933 -2.32 13.59 -42.43
C LYS A 933 -1.84 13.46 -43.87
N LYS A 934 -0.78 14.19 -44.24
CA LYS A 934 -0.19 14.13 -45.58
C LYS A 934 0.45 12.77 -45.86
N ALA A 935 1.26 12.27 -44.94
CA ALA A 935 1.90 10.96 -45.03
C ALA A 935 0.91 9.80 -45.14
N PHE A 936 -0.23 9.88 -44.46
CA PHE A 936 -1.29 8.88 -44.57
C PHE A 936 -1.98 8.94 -45.95
N LYS A 937 -2.29 10.14 -46.45
CA LYS A 937 -2.96 10.32 -47.75
C LYS A 937 -2.07 9.92 -48.93
N GLU A 938 -0.78 10.19 -48.82
CA GLU A 938 0.22 9.89 -49.86
C GLU A 938 0.88 8.50 -49.68
N VAL A 939 0.45 7.72 -48.68
CA VAL A 939 1.03 6.42 -48.31
C VAL A 939 2.57 6.49 -48.29
N ALA A 940 3.07 7.48 -47.55
CA ALA A 940 4.47 7.86 -47.54
C ALA A 940 5.03 7.81 -46.11
N ASP A 941 6.34 7.62 -46.02
CA ASP A 941 7.04 7.50 -44.74
C ASP A 941 7.71 8.83 -44.36
N CYS A 942 7.71 9.16 -43.07
CA CYS A 942 8.45 10.30 -42.53
C CYS A 942 9.33 9.83 -41.37
N PRO A 943 10.64 9.64 -41.58
CA PRO A 943 11.57 9.20 -40.55
C PRO A 943 11.64 10.15 -39.35
N SER A 944 11.61 11.46 -39.60
CA SER A 944 11.68 12.50 -38.56
C SER A 944 10.51 12.47 -37.57
N HIS A 945 9.32 12.08 -38.02
CA HIS A 945 8.14 11.94 -37.15
C HIS A 945 7.78 10.48 -36.84
N GLY A 946 8.60 9.52 -37.29
CA GLY A 946 8.40 8.08 -37.08
C GLY A 946 7.16 7.51 -37.78
N LEU A 947 6.75 8.05 -38.93
CA LEU A 947 5.60 7.59 -39.70
C LEU A 947 6.04 6.59 -40.76
N ARG A 948 5.44 5.40 -40.78
CA ARG A 948 5.77 4.30 -41.70
C ARG A 948 4.51 3.71 -42.35
N PHE A 949 3.85 4.48 -43.20
CA PHE A 949 2.64 4.06 -43.90
C PHE A 949 2.95 3.24 -45.16
N LYS A 950 3.97 3.63 -45.93
CA LYS A 950 4.44 2.91 -47.12
C LYS A 950 4.97 1.54 -46.73
N THR A 951 5.89 1.49 -45.76
CA THR A 951 6.49 0.21 -45.31
C THR A 951 5.44 -0.78 -44.82
N LYS A 952 4.36 -0.30 -44.20
CA LYS A 952 3.27 -1.17 -43.70
C LYS A 952 2.35 -1.66 -44.80
N ALA A 953 2.09 -0.84 -45.82
CA ALA A 953 1.28 -1.23 -46.96
C ALA A 953 2.00 -2.29 -47.82
N GLU A 954 3.31 -2.11 -48.04
CA GLU A 954 4.16 -3.08 -48.75
C GLU A 954 4.23 -4.41 -48.02
N LYS A 955 4.36 -4.38 -46.69
CA LYS A 955 4.38 -5.61 -45.88
C LYS A 955 3.06 -6.40 -45.96
N ARG A 956 1.91 -5.70 -45.96
CA ARG A 956 0.60 -6.36 -46.11
C ARG A 956 0.43 -7.03 -47.47
N LYS A 957 0.91 -6.40 -48.55
CA LYS A 957 0.92 -7.01 -49.88
C LYS A 957 1.78 -8.28 -49.93
N ALA A 958 2.96 -8.25 -49.32
CA ALA A 958 3.84 -9.43 -49.23
C ALA A 958 3.19 -10.57 -48.41
N ASP A 959 2.48 -10.24 -47.33
CA ASP A 959 1.77 -11.23 -46.52
C ASP A 959 0.56 -11.84 -47.27
N GLU A 960 -0.12 -11.08 -48.16
CA GLU A 960 -1.22 -11.58 -49.01
C GLU A 960 -0.74 -12.45 -50.19
N GLU A 961 0.42 -12.15 -50.77
CA GLU A 961 1.04 -12.98 -51.82
C GLU A 961 1.50 -14.33 -51.26
N ASN A 962 2.12 -14.35 -50.07
CA ASN A 962 2.50 -15.59 -49.40
C ASN A 962 1.29 -16.43 -48.94
N GLY A 963 0.12 -15.82 -48.72
CA GLY A 963 -1.10 -16.54 -48.35
C GLY A 963 -1.74 -17.35 -49.48
N LYS A 964 -1.47 -17.00 -50.75
CA LYS A 964 -2.00 -17.74 -51.91
C LYS A 964 -1.24 -19.03 -52.20
N GLU A 965 0.07 -19.08 -51.93
CA GLU A 965 0.89 -20.29 -52.13
C GLU A 965 0.56 -21.41 -51.13
N VAL A 966 0.12 -21.06 -49.91
CA VAL A 966 -0.21 -22.05 -48.86
C VAL A 966 -1.56 -22.74 -49.12
N SER A 967 -2.47 -22.11 -49.88
CA SER A 967 -3.76 -22.73 -50.24
C SER A 967 -3.67 -23.80 -51.35
N ALA A 968 -2.53 -23.90 -52.04
CA ALA A 968 -2.31 -24.86 -53.13
C ALA A 968 -1.78 -26.23 -52.65
N THR A 969 -1.45 -26.38 -51.37
CA THR A 969 -0.76 -27.58 -50.83
C THR A 969 -1.61 -28.43 -49.88
N GLU A 970 -2.85 -28.06 -49.57
CA GLU A 970 -3.70 -28.79 -48.62
C GLU A 970 -4.83 -29.63 -49.25
N THR A 971 -4.90 -29.75 -50.58
CA THR A 971 -5.96 -30.49 -51.28
C THR A 971 -5.59 -31.91 -51.74
N GLU A 972 -4.50 -32.48 -51.25
CA GLU A 972 -4.10 -33.88 -51.51
C GLU A 972 -4.02 -34.69 -50.20
N LYS A 973 -5.17 -34.99 -49.60
CA LYS A 973 -5.39 -36.14 -48.70
C LYS A 973 -6.84 -36.19 -48.21
N SER A 974 -7.77 -36.61 -49.08
CA SER A 974 -8.92 -37.40 -48.63
C SER A 974 -9.59 -38.13 -49.80
N SER A 975 -9.87 -39.41 -49.55
CA SER A 975 -10.86 -40.29 -50.18
C SER A 975 -10.71 -40.67 -51.66
N SER A 976 -10.26 -41.91 -51.85
CA SER A 976 -10.69 -42.84 -52.89
C SER A 976 -12.17 -43.22 -52.71
N ILE A 977 -13.01 -42.99 -53.73
CA ILE A 977 -14.06 -43.87 -54.30
C ILE A 977 -14.68 -43.10 -55.49
N SER A 978 -14.80 -43.79 -56.63
CA SER A 978 -15.21 -43.34 -57.98
C SER A 978 -16.74 -43.49 -58.21
N PRO A 979 -17.31 -43.24 -59.42
CA PRO A 979 -17.54 -41.90 -60.01
C PRO A 979 -18.97 -41.67 -60.59
N GLN A 980 -19.28 -40.38 -60.86
CA GLN A 980 -20.15 -39.82 -61.94
C GLN A 980 -21.70 -39.93 -61.88
N PRO A 981 -22.48 -39.09 -62.62
CA PRO A 981 -22.19 -37.74 -63.16
C PRO A 981 -23.37 -36.71 -63.12
N GLU A 982 -23.01 -35.46 -63.44
CA GLU A 982 -23.70 -34.54 -64.39
C GLU A 982 -24.81 -33.54 -63.98
N LEU A 983 -24.74 -32.40 -64.71
CA LEU A 983 -25.68 -31.28 -64.96
C LEU A 983 -25.63 -30.10 -63.96
N GLN A 984 -24.97 -28.96 -64.24
CA GLN A 984 -25.04 -27.96 -65.34
C GLN A 984 -26.15 -26.90 -65.14
N GLU A 985 -25.79 -25.65 -65.49
CA GLU A 985 -26.58 -24.41 -65.61
C GLU A 985 -26.76 -23.56 -64.34
N GLN A 986 -26.27 -22.32 -64.21
CA GLN A 986 -26.28 -21.07 -65.01
C GLN A 986 -27.37 -20.07 -64.57
N SER A 987 -26.92 -18.82 -64.42
CA SER A 987 -27.68 -17.57 -64.53
C SER A 987 -28.55 -17.21 -63.31
N GLU A 988 -28.89 -15.96 -62.99
CA GLU A 988 -28.47 -14.61 -63.35
C GLU A 988 -29.32 -13.66 -62.48
N ALA A 989 -28.92 -12.38 -62.45
CA ALA A 989 -29.80 -11.22 -62.40
C ALA A 989 -30.57 -10.84 -61.11
N SER A 990 -30.08 -9.75 -60.54
CA SER A 990 -30.76 -8.44 -60.49
C SER A 990 -32.01 -8.21 -59.63
N LEU A 991 -31.90 -7.13 -58.85
CA LEU A 991 -32.90 -6.08 -58.62
C LEU A 991 -34.21 -6.49 -57.92
N LEU A 992 -34.34 -6.12 -56.64
CA LEU A 992 -35.23 -5.06 -56.15
C LEU A 992 -35.32 -5.08 -54.61
N LEU A 993 -35.24 -3.87 -54.03
CA LEU A 993 -35.43 -3.42 -52.63
C LEU A 993 -34.16 -3.21 -51.78
#